data_AF-A0A370DIF7-F1
#
_entry.id   AF-A0A370DIF7-F1
#
_cell.length_a   1.000
_cell.length_b   1.000
_cell.length_c   1.000
_cell.angle_alpha   90.00
_cell.angle_beta   90.00
_cell.angle_gamma   90.00
#
_symmetry.space_group_name_H-M   'P 1'
#
loop_
_entity.id
_entity.type
_entity.pdbx_description
1 polymer ?
#
loop_
_entity_poly.entity_id
_entity_poly.type
_entity_poly.pdbx_seq_one_letter_code
_entity_poly.pdbx_strand_id
1 'polypeptide(L)'
;MPDLLNISVSGLSAYQGALATTSHNIANVGNEDYTRQRAELDARTPLREGPAFFGQGVDLSSINRIIDQFNSLSIRNSTSNVARLDTFESYAVRVESIVADEDASLMPALDNFFNALNDLANDPSATAPRVALLGSAEILQQSFTSIGDELQALESEINLSIRAEISEINSIATELGSLNESLSSVSAVGDRPSDLLDQRDALLKRLSEKISVTVVEQADGNLNVLVGTGQLLVSGSTVSTLVAQQDAAQPDRISVGIQSSGGTVDVTDTLVGGDLGGLLDVRDNFLNETQNQMGLLAISVAESMNAQHTQGYDLNGDFGTNQFSTVSTGHLQAQFGGDYLGNGLAVGETISFDLQFDGRTVNTAYTVQVGDTNQDIANGLLFGATGIDNDANVTDNGDGTYTLAGTTAGISMTFELYGSNIKFETAGGPSPLGNNLVISNLTDGATDNTRLTLSALGSSSTSISAGVVTTGNPATFVGPSTIALPNQNNVGTGVMNFSITDVSSLTASDYEVSFDGVNYNVLRLSDNVTVASGAGPFSVDGLEIAAGGVAVAGDSFYIRPTDSGAVSFQSLISDPAQIAAAGPVRATTSINNIGSVEVTSPTITDILDGDLTRTVDVFFDPTNPSGTFDVVDRASGTVLQNDVVYFNGINVNQNGWQIQLTGDPRAGDTFTVQNNAGAVADNRNALLLASLQTTGVLNGGNTTFEQSYTGLVSSVGVVTQQVKINLEVEESLLDGAIERRESVSGVNLDEEAANLIRYQQAYQALSRVVQVSQEIFDSLLNAV
;
A
#
# COMPACT_ATOMS: atom_id res chain seq x y z
N MET A 1 -44.74 -58.19 48.61
CA MET A 1 -44.13 -58.85 47.42
C MET A 1 -44.16 -57.97 46.16
N PRO A 2 -45.19 -57.16 45.87
CA PRO A 2 -45.15 -56.22 44.74
C PRO A 2 -43.91 -55.29 44.77
N ASP A 3 -43.45 -54.93 45.97
CA ASP A 3 -42.31 -54.00 46.15
C ASP A 3 -40.96 -54.56 45.71
N LEU A 4 -40.70 -55.87 45.84
CA LEU A 4 -39.43 -56.48 45.41
C LEU A 4 -39.31 -56.52 43.88
N LEU A 5 -40.42 -56.79 43.21
CA LEU A 5 -40.49 -56.76 41.75
C LEU A 5 -40.30 -55.33 41.23
N ASN A 6 -40.93 -54.34 41.87
CA ASN A 6 -40.83 -52.93 41.47
C ASN A 6 -39.40 -52.36 41.65
N ILE A 7 -38.73 -52.71 42.76
CA ILE A 7 -37.31 -52.38 43.00
C ILE A 7 -36.42 -53.03 41.94
N SER A 8 -36.72 -54.29 41.56
CA SER A 8 -35.89 -55.02 40.60
C SER A 8 -36.09 -54.53 39.17
N VAL A 9 -37.32 -54.18 38.77
CA VAL A 9 -37.63 -53.61 37.46
C VAL A 9 -37.02 -52.22 37.29
N SER A 10 -37.12 -51.36 38.31
CA SER A 10 -36.49 -50.04 38.29
C SER A 10 -34.96 -50.12 38.17
N GLY A 11 -34.34 -50.98 38.98
CA GLY A 11 -32.91 -51.25 38.88
C GLY A 11 -32.49 -51.82 37.51
N LEU A 12 -33.28 -52.73 36.92
CA LEU A 12 -32.97 -53.26 35.58
C LEU A 12 -32.96 -52.14 34.53
N SER A 13 -33.97 -51.27 34.54
CA SER A 13 -34.04 -50.13 33.62
C SER A 13 -32.86 -49.17 33.82
N ALA A 14 -32.52 -48.86 35.07
CA ALA A 14 -31.41 -47.98 35.41
C ALA A 14 -30.05 -48.54 34.95
N TYR A 15 -29.76 -49.81 35.25
CA TYR A 15 -28.50 -50.45 34.83
C TYR A 15 -28.46 -50.76 33.33
N GLN A 16 -29.60 -50.97 32.66
CA GLN A 16 -29.66 -51.04 31.20
C GLN A 16 -29.22 -49.71 30.57
N GLY A 17 -29.69 -48.58 31.12
CA GLY A 17 -29.23 -47.25 30.71
C GLY A 17 -27.73 -47.05 30.97
N ALA A 18 -27.25 -47.39 32.17
CA ALA A 18 -25.82 -47.30 32.49
C ALA A 18 -24.92 -48.16 31.58
N LEU A 19 -25.40 -49.36 31.20
CA LEU A 19 -24.75 -50.21 30.21
C LEU A 19 -24.72 -49.55 28.83
N ALA A 20 -25.83 -48.98 28.39
CA ALA A 20 -25.91 -48.26 27.12
C ALA A 20 -24.95 -47.07 27.08
N THR A 21 -24.89 -46.25 28.14
CA THR A 21 -23.94 -45.12 28.24
C THR A 21 -22.49 -45.60 28.19
N THR A 22 -22.14 -46.66 28.92
CA THR A 22 -20.79 -47.22 28.92
C THR A 22 -20.42 -47.77 27.54
N SER A 23 -21.35 -48.49 26.88
CA SER A 23 -21.16 -48.96 25.51
C SER A 23 -21.03 -47.81 24.51
N HIS A 24 -21.76 -46.72 24.72
CA HIS A 24 -21.67 -45.51 23.90
C HIS A 24 -20.30 -44.82 24.04
N ASN A 25 -19.79 -44.70 25.27
CA ASN A 25 -18.43 -44.19 25.51
C ASN A 25 -17.39 -45.04 24.78
N ILE A 26 -17.43 -46.37 24.95
CA ILE A 26 -16.49 -47.29 24.30
C ILE A 26 -16.57 -47.18 22.78
N ALA A 27 -17.78 -47.07 22.22
CA ALA A 27 -17.97 -46.94 20.78
C ALA A 27 -17.39 -45.63 20.20
N ASN A 28 -17.35 -44.56 21.01
CA ASN A 28 -16.88 -43.23 20.60
C ASN A 28 -15.45 -42.90 21.08
N VAL A 29 -14.69 -43.88 21.61
CA VAL A 29 -13.31 -43.65 22.10
C VAL A 29 -12.38 -43.03 21.05
N GLY A 30 -12.63 -43.25 19.76
CA GLY A 30 -11.84 -42.70 18.65
C GLY A 30 -12.38 -41.39 18.08
N ASN A 31 -13.44 -40.81 18.65
CA ASN A 31 -13.97 -39.52 18.24
C ASN A 31 -13.38 -38.42 19.13
N GLU A 32 -12.54 -37.56 18.55
CA GLU A 32 -11.81 -36.51 19.28
C GLU A 32 -12.69 -35.41 19.87
N ASP A 33 -13.93 -35.27 19.37
CA ASP A 33 -14.90 -34.29 19.85
C ASP A 33 -15.90 -34.90 20.85
N TYR A 34 -15.82 -36.21 21.10
CA TYR A 34 -16.70 -36.89 22.04
C TYR A 34 -16.31 -36.62 23.49
N THR A 35 -17.28 -36.25 24.31
CA THR A 35 -17.06 -36.08 25.75
C THR A 35 -17.59 -37.30 26.50
N ARG A 36 -16.76 -37.88 27.37
CA ARG A 36 -17.16 -39.02 28.21
C ARG A 36 -18.43 -38.70 28.99
N GLN A 37 -19.38 -39.62 28.92
CA GLN A 37 -20.70 -39.50 29.57
C GLN A 37 -20.77 -40.40 30.82
N ARG A 38 -21.48 -39.93 31.85
CA ARG A 38 -21.74 -40.68 33.09
C ARG A 38 -23.24 -40.78 33.34
N ALA A 39 -23.71 -42.01 33.55
CA ALA A 39 -25.06 -42.28 34.01
C ALA A 39 -25.16 -42.03 35.52
N GLU A 40 -26.01 -41.08 35.93
CA GLU A 40 -26.29 -40.79 37.33
C GLU A 40 -27.50 -41.61 37.81
N LEU A 41 -27.30 -42.38 38.87
CA LEU A 41 -28.30 -43.29 39.41
C LEU A 41 -28.77 -42.79 40.78
N ASP A 42 -30.03 -42.36 40.87
CA ASP A 42 -30.60 -41.81 42.10
C ASP A 42 -31.60 -42.77 42.75
N ALA A 43 -31.51 -42.88 44.07
CA ALA A 43 -32.46 -43.66 44.84
C ALA A 43 -33.86 -43.03 44.72
N ARG A 44 -34.86 -43.85 44.41
CA ARG A 44 -36.27 -43.42 44.39
C ARG A 44 -36.70 -42.92 45.77
N THR A 45 -37.62 -41.95 45.78
CA THR A 45 -38.19 -41.42 47.03
C THR A 45 -38.70 -42.58 47.89
N PRO A 46 -38.25 -42.73 49.15
CA PRO A 46 -38.59 -43.90 49.95
C PRO A 46 -40.09 -43.91 50.33
N LEU A 47 -40.69 -45.09 50.35
CA LEU A 47 -42.06 -45.29 50.81
C LEU A 47 -42.08 -45.33 52.34
N ARG A 48 -42.96 -44.53 52.96
CA ARG A 48 -43.13 -44.51 54.40
C ARG A 48 -44.24 -45.48 54.81
N GLU A 49 -43.88 -46.50 55.58
CA GLU A 49 -44.80 -47.47 56.16
C GLU A 49 -44.61 -47.45 57.69
N GLY A 50 -45.58 -46.84 58.40
CA GLY A 50 -45.49 -46.62 59.85
C GLY A 50 -44.31 -45.72 60.26
N PRO A 51 -43.46 -46.14 61.22
CA PRO A 51 -42.26 -45.39 61.63
C PRO A 51 -41.03 -45.62 60.73
N ALA A 52 -41.11 -46.51 59.73
CA ALA A 52 -39.96 -46.89 58.89
C ALA A 52 -40.08 -46.35 57.46
N PHE A 53 -38.93 -46.13 56.83
CA PHE A 53 -38.79 -45.75 55.42
C PHE A 53 -38.17 -46.92 54.65
N PHE A 54 -38.81 -47.31 53.55
CA PHE A 54 -38.34 -48.38 52.67
C PHE A 54 -37.94 -47.78 51.33
N GLY A 55 -36.75 -48.13 50.84
CA GLY A 55 -36.30 -47.71 49.51
C GLY A 55 -37.16 -48.33 48.41
N GLN A 56 -37.43 -47.57 47.35
CA GLN A 56 -38.26 -48.02 46.21
C GLN A 56 -37.43 -48.42 44.98
N GLY A 57 -36.13 -48.57 45.13
CA GLY A 57 -35.20 -48.88 44.04
C GLY A 57 -34.43 -47.63 43.60
N VAL A 58 -34.02 -47.64 42.33
CA VAL A 58 -33.15 -46.62 41.74
C VAL A 58 -33.69 -46.24 40.35
N ASP A 59 -33.54 -44.98 39.98
CA ASP A 59 -33.81 -44.49 38.62
C ASP A 59 -32.50 -44.00 37.99
N LEU A 60 -32.45 -44.06 36.65
CA LEU A 60 -31.49 -43.27 35.89
C LEU A 60 -31.99 -41.82 35.92
N SER A 61 -31.32 -40.99 36.70
CA SER A 61 -31.67 -39.59 36.94
C SER A 61 -31.32 -38.73 35.74
N SER A 62 -30.07 -38.84 35.27
CA SER A 62 -29.55 -38.09 34.13
C SER A 62 -28.35 -38.80 33.50
N ILE A 63 -27.99 -38.39 32.29
CA ILE A 63 -26.72 -38.75 31.65
C ILE A 63 -25.94 -37.45 31.48
N ASN A 64 -24.89 -37.27 32.27
CA ASN A 64 -24.11 -36.02 32.30
C ASN A 64 -22.78 -36.19 31.56
N ARG A 65 -22.37 -35.13 30.84
CA ARG A 65 -21.02 -35.02 30.27
C ARG A 65 -20.02 -34.69 31.37
N ILE A 66 -18.83 -35.30 31.34
CA ILE A 66 -17.71 -34.92 32.21
C ILE A 66 -16.89 -33.86 31.49
N ILE A 67 -17.07 -32.58 31.84
CA ILE A 67 -16.42 -31.45 31.16
C ILE A 67 -15.79 -30.47 32.14
N ASP A 68 -14.61 -29.97 31.80
CA ASP A 68 -13.97 -28.82 32.46
C ASP A 68 -14.15 -27.58 31.58
N GLN A 69 -15.05 -26.68 31.99
CA GLN A 69 -15.39 -25.47 31.24
C GLN A 69 -14.19 -24.52 31.08
N PHE A 70 -13.29 -24.46 32.06
CA PHE A 70 -12.10 -23.61 31.98
C PHE A 70 -11.15 -24.16 30.93
N ASN A 71 -10.93 -25.49 30.93
CA ASN A 71 -10.05 -26.10 29.93
C ASN A 71 -10.64 -26.03 28.51
N SER A 72 -11.97 -26.15 28.35
CA SER A 72 -12.64 -25.92 27.06
C SER A 72 -12.44 -24.49 26.53
N LEU A 73 -12.45 -23.49 27.41
CA LEU A 73 -12.12 -22.11 27.04
C LEU A 73 -10.64 -21.98 26.63
N SER A 74 -9.73 -22.59 27.38
CA SER A 74 -8.29 -22.59 27.04
C SER A 74 -8.03 -23.22 25.66
N ILE A 75 -8.66 -24.36 25.34
CA ILE A 75 -8.53 -24.99 24.03
C ILE A 75 -9.00 -24.04 22.93
N ARG A 76 -10.20 -23.46 23.04
CA ARG A 76 -10.70 -22.53 22.02
C ARG A 76 -9.79 -21.32 21.80
N ASN A 77 -9.29 -20.72 22.88
CA ASN A 77 -8.39 -19.57 22.79
C ASN A 77 -7.06 -19.95 22.12
N SER A 78 -6.42 -21.04 22.55
CA SER A 78 -5.16 -21.49 21.94
C SER A 78 -5.35 -21.96 20.49
N THR A 79 -6.46 -22.64 20.17
CA THR A 79 -6.82 -22.99 18.78
C THR A 79 -6.92 -21.75 17.90
N SER A 80 -7.58 -20.69 18.39
CA SER A 80 -7.69 -19.43 17.65
C SER A 80 -6.34 -18.73 17.47
N ASN A 81 -5.47 -18.76 18.48
CA ASN A 81 -4.13 -18.18 18.38
C ASN A 81 -3.22 -18.95 17.43
N VAL A 82 -3.23 -20.28 17.49
CA VAL A 82 -2.47 -21.16 16.58
C VAL A 82 -2.90 -20.89 15.14
N ALA A 83 -4.20 -20.94 14.84
CA ALA A 83 -4.71 -20.71 13.49
C ALA A 83 -4.31 -19.32 12.93
N ARG A 84 -4.39 -18.28 13.77
CA ARG A 84 -3.91 -16.93 13.43
C ARG A 84 -2.42 -16.90 13.08
N LEU A 85 -1.57 -17.49 13.93
CA LEU A 85 -0.12 -17.45 13.77
C LEU A 85 0.37 -18.36 12.64
N ASP A 86 -0.29 -19.50 12.42
CA ASP A 86 -0.03 -20.43 11.31
C ASP A 86 -0.34 -19.76 9.97
N THR A 87 -1.51 -19.12 9.89
CA THR A 87 -1.87 -18.29 8.73
C THR A 87 -0.84 -17.16 8.54
N PHE A 88 -0.48 -16.43 9.60
CA PHE A 88 0.51 -15.37 9.49
C PHE A 88 1.84 -15.91 8.97
N GLU A 89 2.37 -16.99 9.56
CA GLU A 89 3.64 -17.61 9.19
C GLU A 89 3.67 -17.98 7.71
N SER A 90 2.60 -18.61 7.23
CA SER A 90 2.48 -19.07 5.84
C SER A 90 2.64 -17.93 4.84
N TYR A 91 2.02 -16.77 5.09
CA TYR A 91 2.17 -15.59 4.24
C TYR A 91 3.49 -14.85 4.50
N ALA A 92 3.99 -14.84 5.74
CA ALA A 92 5.23 -14.16 6.08
C ALA A 92 6.45 -14.80 5.41
N VAL A 93 6.50 -16.14 5.37
CA VAL A 93 7.52 -16.88 4.61
C VAL A 93 7.46 -16.59 3.12
N ARG A 94 6.26 -16.36 2.57
CA ARG A 94 6.10 -16.00 1.14
C ARG A 94 6.63 -14.60 0.87
N VAL A 95 6.29 -13.62 1.71
CA VAL A 95 6.85 -12.25 1.61
C VAL A 95 8.37 -12.30 1.75
N GLU A 96 8.89 -13.03 2.73
CA GLU A 96 10.34 -13.23 2.92
C GLU A 96 10.99 -13.81 1.67
N SER A 97 10.40 -14.85 1.07
CA SER A 97 10.92 -15.45 -0.16
C SER A 97 10.93 -14.47 -1.34
N ILE A 98 9.91 -13.61 -1.47
CA ILE A 98 9.83 -12.59 -2.53
C ILE A 98 10.94 -11.55 -2.38
N VAL A 99 11.20 -11.07 -1.16
CA VAL A 99 12.16 -9.96 -0.95
C VAL A 99 13.59 -10.42 -0.69
N ALA A 100 13.81 -11.65 -0.23
CA ALA A 100 15.12 -12.16 0.22
C ALA A 100 15.74 -13.20 -0.73
N ASP A 101 15.19 -13.39 -1.93
CA ASP A 101 15.77 -14.32 -2.92
C ASP A 101 17.18 -13.89 -3.35
N GLU A 102 18.19 -14.73 -3.14
CA GLU A 102 19.60 -14.37 -3.44
C GLU A 102 19.86 -14.12 -4.95
N ASP A 103 19.09 -14.74 -5.84
CA ASP A 103 19.28 -14.67 -7.30
C ASP A 103 18.31 -13.69 -7.98
N ALA A 104 17.10 -13.50 -7.42
CA ALA A 104 16.05 -12.63 -7.96
C ALA A 104 15.82 -11.33 -7.15
N SER A 105 16.60 -11.10 -6.10
CA SER A 105 16.56 -9.87 -5.29
C SER A 105 16.91 -8.61 -6.08
N LEU A 106 16.62 -7.47 -5.45
CA LEU A 106 16.95 -6.16 -5.96
C LEU A 106 18.45 -5.85 -5.92
N MET A 107 19.22 -6.47 -5.01
CA MET A 107 20.62 -6.12 -4.78
C MET A 107 21.51 -6.34 -6.01
N PRO A 108 21.49 -7.54 -6.65
CA PRO A 108 22.29 -7.75 -7.85
C PRO A 108 21.91 -6.79 -8.99
N ALA A 109 20.63 -6.41 -9.11
CA ALA A 109 20.18 -5.46 -10.12
C ALA A 109 20.73 -4.05 -9.87
N LEU A 110 20.69 -3.57 -8.62
CA LEU A 110 21.30 -2.30 -8.21
C LEU A 110 22.81 -2.29 -8.44
N ASP A 111 23.52 -3.34 -8.02
CA ASP A 111 24.97 -3.46 -8.20
C ASP A 111 25.35 -3.45 -9.67
N ASN A 112 24.64 -4.21 -10.51
CA ASN A 112 24.88 -4.24 -11.94
C ASN A 112 24.65 -2.87 -12.59
N PHE A 113 23.60 -2.15 -12.17
CA PHE A 113 23.30 -0.80 -12.65
C PHE A 113 24.41 0.20 -12.31
N PHE A 114 24.86 0.23 -11.05
CA PHE A 114 25.94 1.13 -10.63
C PHE A 114 27.30 0.74 -11.22
N ASN A 115 27.58 -0.56 -11.41
CA ASN A 115 28.77 -1.00 -12.14
C ASN A 115 28.74 -0.51 -13.60
N ALA A 116 27.59 -0.59 -14.27
CA ALA A 116 27.44 -0.06 -15.63
C ALA A 116 27.60 1.47 -15.69
N LEU A 117 27.16 2.21 -14.65
CA LEU A 117 27.44 3.65 -14.51
C LEU A 117 28.94 3.93 -14.35
N ASN A 118 29.65 3.12 -13.57
CA ASN A 118 31.11 3.25 -13.41
C ASN A 118 31.84 2.96 -14.73
N ASP A 119 31.41 1.94 -15.48
CA ASP A 119 31.94 1.65 -16.81
C ASP A 119 31.68 2.79 -17.80
N LEU A 120 30.50 3.39 -17.77
CA LEU A 120 30.18 4.59 -18.53
C LEU A 120 31.06 5.77 -18.12
N ALA A 121 31.29 5.97 -16.83
CA ALA A 121 32.17 7.04 -16.36
C ALA A 121 33.62 6.84 -16.83
N ASN A 122 34.07 5.61 -17.00
CA ASN A 122 35.42 5.33 -17.52
C ASN A 122 35.56 5.58 -19.03
N ASP A 123 34.49 5.41 -19.82
CA ASP A 123 34.46 5.72 -21.26
C ASP A 123 33.11 6.34 -21.69
N PRO A 124 32.88 7.62 -21.37
CA PRO A 124 31.59 8.29 -21.60
C PRO A 124 31.29 8.54 -23.08
N SER A 125 32.32 8.46 -23.94
CA SER A 125 32.20 8.69 -25.38
C SER A 125 31.77 7.46 -26.15
N ALA A 126 31.97 6.27 -25.57
CA ALA A 126 31.65 5.01 -26.23
C ALA A 126 30.16 4.66 -26.13
N THR A 127 29.61 4.15 -27.23
CA THR A 127 28.22 3.67 -27.28
C THR A 127 28.03 2.39 -26.46
N ALA A 128 29.04 1.53 -26.36
CA ALA A 128 28.91 0.22 -25.72
C ALA A 128 28.58 0.30 -24.21
N PRO A 129 29.30 1.10 -23.38
CA PRO A 129 28.92 1.30 -21.97
C PRO A 129 27.52 1.91 -21.80
N ARG A 130 27.09 2.78 -22.71
CA ARG A 130 25.75 3.38 -22.69
C ARG A 130 24.65 2.34 -22.94
N VAL A 131 24.84 1.47 -23.93
CA VAL A 131 23.93 0.35 -24.20
C VAL A 131 23.89 -0.62 -23.02
N ALA A 132 25.04 -0.91 -22.39
CA ALA A 132 25.10 -1.74 -21.19
C ALA A 132 24.32 -1.11 -20.02
N LEU A 133 24.47 0.20 -19.83
CA LEU A 133 23.72 0.95 -18.81
C LEU A 133 22.20 0.87 -19.04
N LEU A 134 21.72 1.08 -20.28
CA LEU A 134 20.30 0.93 -20.58
C LEU A 134 19.78 -0.47 -20.28
N GLY A 135 20.52 -1.52 -20.69
CA GLY A 135 20.14 -2.90 -20.37
C GLY A 135 20.10 -3.16 -18.86
N SER A 136 21.04 -2.60 -18.10
CA SER A 136 21.01 -2.71 -16.63
C SER A 136 19.87 -1.92 -15.99
N ALA A 137 19.47 -0.79 -16.56
CA ALA A 137 18.31 -0.01 -16.12
C ALA A 137 16.99 -0.76 -16.36
N GLU A 138 16.87 -1.47 -17.49
CA GLU A 138 15.74 -2.34 -17.79
C GLU A 138 15.66 -3.55 -16.85
N ILE A 139 16.80 -4.14 -16.46
CA ILE A 139 16.85 -5.22 -15.46
C ILE A 139 16.44 -4.69 -14.09
N LEU A 140 16.94 -3.52 -13.69
CA LEU A 140 16.55 -2.86 -12.45
C LEU A 140 15.04 -2.59 -12.41
N GLN A 141 14.48 -2.11 -13.52
CA GLN A 141 13.04 -1.96 -13.67
C GLN A 141 12.29 -3.27 -13.45
N GLN A 142 12.69 -4.33 -14.16
CA GLN A 142 12.04 -5.64 -14.06
C GLN A 142 12.08 -6.20 -12.64
N SER A 143 13.19 -5.99 -11.92
CA SER A 143 13.32 -6.43 -10.52
C SER A 143 12.31 -5.72 -9.61
N PHE A 144 12.21 -4.38 -9.67
CA PHE A 144 11.22 -3.63 -8.90
C PHE A 144 9.78 -4.03 -9.26
N THR A 145 9.45 -4.13 -10.55
CA THR A 145 8.09 -4.46 -10.97
C THR A 145 7.71 -5.90 -10.62
N SER A 146 8.64 -6.86 -10.75
CA SER A 146 8.37 -8.26 -10.39
C SER A 146 8.09 -8.42 -8.90
N ILE A 147 8.92 -7.81 -8.05
CA ILE A 147 8.69 -7.84 -6.59
C ILE A 147 7.37 -7.14 -6.25
N GLY A 148 7.11 -5.96 -6.83
CA GLY A 148 5.86 -5.24 -6.62
C GLY A 148 4.62 -6.04 -7.03
N ASP A 149 4.64 -6.64 -8.23
CA ASP A 149 3.54 -7.44 -8.76
C ASP A 149 3.27 -8.69 -7.90
N GLU A 150 4.32 -9.34 -7.40
CA GLU A 150 4.20 -10.51 -6.51
C GLU A 150 3.58 -10.13 -5.15
N LEU A 151 3.98 -9.00 -4.56
CA LEU A 151 3.37 -8.50 -3.33
C LEU A 151 1.89 -8.10 -3.54
N GLN A 152 1.56 -7.45 -4.67
CA GLN A 152 0.17 -7.10 -5.01
C GLN A 152 -0.70 -8.35 -5.29
N ALA A 153 -0.12 -9.38 -5.91
CA ALA A 153 -0.78 -10.66 -6.09
C ALA A 153 -1.07 -11.34 -4.75
N LEU A 154 -0.14 -11.25 -3.78
CA LEU A 154 -0.34 -11.75 -2.42
C LEU A 154 -1.50 -11.01 -1.71
N GLU A 155 -1.57 -9.69 -1.83
CA GLU A 155 -2.68 -8.89 -1.27
C GLU A 155 -4.03 -9.30 -1.87
N SER A 156 -4.06 -9.50 -3.19
CA SER A 156 -5.26 -9.96 -3.91
C SER A 156 -5.71 -11.35 -3.45
N GLU A 157 -4.75 -12.26 -3.22
CA GLU A 157 -5.01 -13.59 -2.67
C GLU A 157 -5.55 -13.52 -1.24
N ILE A 158 -4.95 -12.71 -0.36
CA ILE A 158 -5.44 -12.49 1.00
C ILE A 158 -6.89 -11.98 0.98
N ASN A 159 -7.19 -11.03 0.09
CA ASN A 159 -8.54 -10.49 -0.08
C ASN A 159 -9.56 -11.56 -0.55
N LEU A 160 -9.15 -12.54 -1.36
CA LEU A 160 -10.00 -13.68 -1.71
C LEU A 160 -10.19 -14.63 -0.53
N SER A 161 -9.11 -14.91 0.21
CA SER A 161 -9.13 -15.76 1.40
C SER A 161 -10.03 -15.17 2.50
N ILE A 162 -9.98 -13.86 2.75
CA ILE A 162 -10.88 -13.16 3.69
C ILE A 162 -12.35 -13.43 3.35
N ARG A 163 -12.74 -13.35 2.07
CA ARG A 163 -14.13 -13.63 1.64
C ARG A 163 -14.51 -15.08 1.85
N ALA A 164 -13.59 -16.01 1.57
CA ALA A 164 -13.81 -17.43 1.77
C ALA A 164 -13.99 -17.76 3.26
N GLU A 165 -13.13 -17.21 4.13
CA GLU A 165 -13.22 -17.42 5.58
C GLU A 165 -14.51 -16.83 6.17
N ILE A 166 -14.92 -15.64 5.73
CA ILE A 166 -16.23 -15.07 6.11
C ILE A 166 -17.39 -16.00 5.71
N SER A 167 -17.32 -16.63 4.53
CA SER A 167 -18.34 -17.58 4.08
C SER A 167 -18.38 -18.83 4.98
N GLU A 168 -17.23 -19.38 5.36
CA GLU A 168 -17.16 -20.55 6.25
C GLU A 168 -17.65 -20.21 7.65
N ILE A 169 -17.26 -19.05 8.20
CA ILE A 169 -17.75 -18.54 9.49
C ILE A 169 -19.28 -18.44 9.50
N ASN A 170 -19.87 -17.87 8.45
CA ASN A 170 -21.33 -17.78 8.33
C ASN A 170 -22.01 -19.15 8.25
N SER A 171 -21.39 -20.13 7.59
CA SER A 171 -21.89 -21.52 7.56
C SER A 171 -21.89 -22.14 8.96
N ILE A 172 -20.76 -22.05 9.66
CA ILE A 172 -20.62 -22.59 11.03
C ILE A 172 -21.60 -21.89 11.98
N ALA A 173 -21.76 -20.56 11.88
CA ALA A 173 -22.71 -19.81 12.69
C ALA A 173 -24.17 -20.24 12.42
N THR A 174 -24.52 -20.54 11.17
CA THR A 174 -25.84 -21.07 10.78
C THR A 174 -26.09 -22.47 11.34
N GLU A 175 -25.08 -23.35 11.30
CA GLU A 175 -25.12 -24.67 11.91
C GLU A 175 -25.32 -24.56 13.44
N LEU A 176 -24.60 -23.66 14.10
CA LEU A 176 -24.76 -23.37 15.53
C LEU A 176 -26.17 -22.86 15.88
N GLY A 177 -26.73 -21.95 15.07
CA GLY A 177 -28.10 -21.46 15.25
C GLY A 177 -29.15 -22.57 15.15
N SER A 178 -29.00 -23.44 14.15
CA SER A 178 -29.88 -24.61 13.93
C SER A 178 -29.77 -25.63 15.08
N LEU A 179 -28.56 -25.83 15.60
CA LEU A 179 -28.31 -26.69 16.74
C LEU A 179 -28.89 -26.11 18.03
N ASN A 180 -28.77 -24.80 18.24
CA ASN A 180 -29.41 -24.11 19.36
C ASN A 180 -30.94 -24.25 19.30
N GLU A 181 -31.56 -24.14 18.12
CA GLU A 181 -32.99 -24.40 17.96
C GLU A 181 -33.34 -25.85 18.37
N SER A 182 -32.56 -26.83 17.92
CA SER A 182 -32.73 -28.23 18.29
C SER A 182 -32.61 -28.46 19.80
N LEU A 183 -31.62 -27.86 20.45
CA LEU A 183 -31.42 -27.92 21.91
C LEU A 183 -32.52 -27.18 22.70
N SER A 184 -33.07 -26.10 22.14
CA SER A 184 -34.15 -25.34 22.76
C SER A 184 -35.50 -26.08 22.77
N SER A 185 -35.68 -27.05 21.86
CA SER A 185 -36.87 -27.90 21.82
C SER A 185 -37.00 -28.82 23.04
N VAL A 186 -35.90 -29.05 23.76
CA VAL A 186 -35.86 -29.83 25.00
C VAL A 186 -35.97 -28.87 26.19
N SER A 187 -37.13 -28.89 26.86
CA SER A 187 -37.51 -27.87 27.86
C SER A 187 -36.70 -27.93 29.16
N ALA A 188 -36.12 -29.07 29.50
CA ALA A 188 -35.26 -29.23 30.67
C ALA A 188 -33.79 -29.20 30.22
N VAL A 189 -33.03 -28.20 30.67
CA VAL A 189 -31.61 -28.01 30.30
C VAL A 189 -30.76 -29.24 30.62
N GLY A 190 -31.06 -29.93 31.73
CA GLY A 190 -30.37 -31.15 32.16
C GLY A 190 -30.71 -32.41 31.35
N ASP A 191 -31.81 -32.40 30.57
CA ASP A 191 -32.24 -33.54 29.74
C ASP A 191 -31.79 -33.41 28.29
N ARG A 192 -30.98 -32.39 27.98
CA ARG A 192 -30.50 -32.15 26.62
C ARG A 192 -29.57 -33.28 26.17
N PRO A 193 -29.73 -33.78 24.92
CA PRO A 193 -28.89 -34.85 24.42
C PRO A 193 -27.40 -34.47 24.43
N SER A 194 -26.59 -35.26 25.14
CA SER A 194 -25.14 -35.03 25.26
C SER A 194 -24.44 -34.95 23.90
N ASP A 195 -24.86 -35.75 22.94
CA ASP A 195 -24.24 -35.79 21.60
C ASP A 195 -24.48 -34.48 20.83
N LEU A 196 -25.62 -33.81 21.05
CA LEU A 196 -25.88 -32.48 20.46
C LEU A 196 -25.02 -31.40 21.15
N LEU A 197 -24.71 -31.56 22.43
CA LEU A 197 -23.79 -30.67 23.14
C LEU A 197 -22.34 -30.90 22.69
N ASP A 198 -21.95 -32.14 22.36
CA ASP A 198 -20.65 -32.44 21.75
C ASP A 198 -20.54 -31.82 20.35
N GLN A 199 -21.58 -31.95 19.51
CA GLN A 199 -21.64 -31.26 18.21
C GLN A 199 -21.52 -29.74 18.34
N ARG A 200 -22.14 -29.16 19.38
CA ARG A 200 -22.06 -27.72 19.67
C ARG A 200 -20.64 -27.30 19.99
N ASP A 201 -19.96 -28.06 20.84
CA ASP A 201 -18.60 -27.76 21.25
C ASP A 201 -17.60 -27.96 20.08
N ALA A 202 -17.83 -28.95 19.21
CA ALA A 202 -17.07 -29.16 17.98
C ALA A 202 -17.22 -27.99 16.99
N LEU A 203 -18.46 -27.50 16.80
CA LEU A 203 -18.71 -26.32 15.96
C LEU A 203 -18.10 -25.06 16.56
N LEU A 204 -18.12 -24.89 17.88
CA LEU A 204 -17.43 -23.78 18.55
C LEU A 204 -15.91 -23.87 18.40
N LYS A 205 -15.32 -25.07 18.44
CA LYS A 205 -13.89 -25.28 18.17
C LYS A 205 -13.55 -24.91 16.72
N ARG A 206 -14.29 -25.43 15.74
CA ARG A 206 -14.15 -25.05 14.31
C ARG A 206 -14.31 -23.55 14.08
N LEU A 207 -15.28 -22.92 14.74
CA LEU A 207 -15.45 -21.47 14.66
C LEU A 207 -14.25 -20.73 15.24
N SER A 208 -13.66 -21.25 16.32
CA SER A 208 -12.48 -20.67 16.97
C SER A 208 -11.23 -20.75 16.09
N GLU A 209 -11.11 -21.79 15.25
CA GLU A 209 -10.07 -21.89 14.21
C GLU A 209 -10.21 -20.73 13.22
N LYS A 210 -11.43 -20.29 12.91
CA LYS A 210 -11.67 -19.24 11.91
C LYS A 210 -11.58 -17.82 12.47
N ILE A 211 -12.10 -17.61 13.67
CA ILE A 211 -12.12 -16.31 14.37
C ILE A 211 -12.10 -16.48 15.88
N SER A 212 -11.58 -15.52 16.63
CA SER A 212 -11.77 -15.52 18.08
C SER A 212 -13.23 -15.28 18.44
N VAL A 213 -13.76 -16.11 19.34
CA VAL A 213 -15.15 -16.01 19.82
C VAL A 213 -15.23 -16.05 21.33
N THR A 214 -16.15 -15.25 21.87
CA THR A 214 -16.57 -15.31 23.26
C THR A 214 -17.92 -15.99 23.36
N VAL A 215 -18.00 -17.05 24.18
CA VAL A 215 -19.23 -17.84 24.35
C VAL A 215 -19.84 -17.52 25.71
N VAL A 216 -21.12 -17.16 25.72
CA VAL A 216 -21.89 -16.87 26.93
C VAL A 216 -23.13 -17.75 26.97
N GLU A 217 -23.23 -18.60 27.98
CA GLU A 217 -24.41 -19.44 28.23
C GLU A 217 -25.46 -18.67 29.03
N GLN A 218 -26.71 -18.75 28.58
CA GLN A 218 -27.87 -18.13 29.22
C GLN A 218 -28.52 -19.06 30.24
N ALA A 219 -29.39 -18.52 31.10
CA ALA A 219 -30.09 -19.31 32.14
C ALA A 219 -31.04 -20.38 31.58
N ASP A 220 -31.48 -20.24 30.33
CA ASP A 220 -32.27 -21.21 29.58
C ASP A 220 -31.39 -22.25 28.84
N GLY A 221 -30.07 -22.19 29.05
CA GLY A 221 -29.05 -23.03 28.43
C GLY A 221 -28.76 -22.70 26.96
N ASN A 222 -29.39 -21.68 26.38
CA ASN A 222 -29.03 -21.24 25.03
C ASN A 222 -27.66 -20.55 25.05
N LEU A 223 -26.90 -20.68 23.95
CA LEU A 223 -25.61 -20.00 23.80
C LEU A 223 -25.75 -18.72 22.99
N ASN A 224 -25.06 -17.69 23.47
CA ASN A 224 -24.68 -16.53 22.68
C ASN A 224 -23.22 -16.63 22.30
N VAL A 225 -22.92 -16.36 21.04
CA VAL A 225 -21.56 -16.29 20.51
C VAL A 225 -21.30 -14.85 20.08
N LEU A 226 -20.28 -14.25 20.67
CA LEU A 226 -19.87 -12.88 20.43
C LEU A 226 -18.50 -12.87 19.75
N VAL A 227 -18.28 -11.88 18.89
CA VAL A 227 -17.03 -11.64 18.15
C VAL A 227 -16.52 -10.23 18.41
N GLY A 228 -15.26 -9.98 18.10
CA GLY A 228 -14.64 -8.67 18.22
C GLY A 228 -14.74 -8.08 19.62
N THR A 229 -15.31 -6.87 19.73
CA THR A 229 -15.50 -6.16 21.00
C THR A 229 -16.82 -6.49 21.72
N GLY A 230 -17.56 -7.49 21.24
CA GLY A 230 -18.82 -7.96 21.82
C GLY A 230 -20.02 -7.96 20.86
N GLN A 231 -19.76 -7.95 19.55
CA GLN A 231 -20.81 -8.03 18.54
C GLN A 231 -21.41 -9.43 18.51
N LEU A 232 -22.74 -9.52 18.48
CA LEU A 232 -23.47 -10.78 18.60
C LEU A 232 -23.55 -11.49 17.24
N LEU A 233 -22.84 -12.60 17.10
CA LEU A 233 -22.86 -13.44 15.90
C LEU A 233 -23.98 -14.49 15.96
N VAL A 234 -24.14 -15.15 17.11
CA VAL A 234 -25.22 -16.11 17.35
C VAL A 234 -25.93 -15.74 18.64
N SER A 235 -27.26 -15.71 18.61
CA SER A 235 -28.13 -15.39 19.73
C SER A 235 -29.27 -16.40 19.82
N GLY A 236 -29.08 -17.46 20.61
CA GLY A 236 -29.99 -18.60 20.56
C GLY A 236 -30.06 -19.16 19.14
N SER A 237 -31.25 -19.17 18.51
CA SER A 237 -31.43 -19.62 17.13
C SER A 237 -31.23 -18.53 16.06
N THR A 238 -31.08 -17.27 16.45
CA THR A 238 -30.87 -16.16 15.51
C THR A 238 -29.39 -16.00 15.20
N VAL A 239 -29.05 -15.87 13.92
CA VAL A 239 -27.67 -15.77 13.43
C VAL A 239 -27.51 -14.45 12.68
N SER A 240 -26.53 -13.64 13.08
CA SER A 240 -26.07 -12.48 12.33
C SER A 240 -25.06 -12.94 11.29
N THR A 241 -24.91 -12.19 10.20
CA THR A 241 -23.97 -12.55 9.13
C THR A 241 -22.79 -11.58 9.09
N LEU A 242 -21.58 -12.12 9.01
CA LEU A 242 -20.42 -11.34 8.61
C LEU A 242 -20.48 -11.08 7.10
N VAL A 243 -20.05 -9.89 6.69
CA VAL A 243 -20.02 -9.47 5.30
C VAL A 243 -18.66 -8.88 4.97
N ALA A 244 -18.09 -9.32 3.85
CA ALA A 244 -16.96 -8.66 3.24
C ALA A 244 -17.49 -7.46 2.46
N GLN A 245 -17.14 -6.25 2.86
CA GLN A 245 -17.51 -5.02 2.18
C GLN A 245 -16.26 -4.29 1.72
N GLN A 246 -16.43 -3.38 0.78
CA GLN A 246 -15.35 -2.50 0.38
C GLN A 246 -15.05 -1.55 1.54
N ASP A 247 -13.77 -1.36 1.88
CA ASP A 247 -13.42 -0.40 2.92
C ASP A 247 -13.77 1.02 2.45
N ALA A 248 -14.36 1.80 3.35
CA ALA A 248 -14.82 3.14 3.02
C ALA A 248 -13.66 4.12 2.85
N ALA A 249 -12.61 4.02 3.67
CA ALA A 249 -11.41 4.85 3.56
C ALA A 249 -10.47 4.35 2.43
N GLN A 250 -10.50 3.06 2.14
CA GLN A 250 -9.57 2.38 1.22
C GLN A 250 -10.33 1.47 0.23
N PRO A 251 -10.91 2.02 -0.86
CA PRO A 251 -11.81 1.26 -1.73
C PRO A 251 -11.21 0.00 -2.38
N ASP A 252 -9.89 -0.11 -2.46
CA ASP A 252 -9.19 -1.28 -2.97
C ASP A 252 -9.09 -2.43 -1.95
N ARG A 253 -9.34 -2.16 -0.67
CA ARG A 253 -9.32 -3.13 0.42
C ARG A 253 -10.71 -3.61 0.83
N ILE A 254 -10.72 -4.74 1.52
CA ILE A 254 -11.92 -5.35 2.09
C ILE A 254 -11.95 -5.07 3.58
N SER A 255 -13.04 -4.47 4.05
CA SER A 255 -13.37 -4.43 5.47
C SER A 255 -14.38 -5.52 5.81
N VAL A 256 -14.38 -5.96 7.06
CA VAL A 256 -15.28 -6.98 7.59
C VAL A 256 -16.33 -6.30 8.44
N GLY A 257 -17.59 -6.39 7.99
CA GLY A 257 -18.74 -5.89 8.73
C GLY A 257 -19.56 -7.02 9.34
N ILE A 258 -20.27 -6.74 10.43
CA ILE A 258 -21.36 -7.58 10.92
C ILE A 258 -22.70 -6.95 10.56
N GLN A 259 -23.52 -7.68 9.81
CA GLN A 259 -24.84 -7.22 9.40
C GLN A 259 -25.86 -7.52 10.51
N SER A 260 -26.51 -6.46 11.00
CA SER A 260 -27.61 -6.53 11.97
C SER A 260 -28.85 -5.82 11.45
N SER A 261 -29.98 -5.94 12.16
CA SER A 261 -31.24 -5.28 11.80
C SER A 261 -31.15 -3.75 11.81
N GLY A 262 -30.16 -3.18 12.50
CA GLY A 262 -29.86 -1.75 12.56
C GLY A 262 -28.85 -1.24 11.51
N GLY A 263 -28.32 -2.11 10.64
CA GLY A 263 -27.26 -1.78 9.67
C GLY A 263 -26.04 -2.68 9.79
N THR A 264 -25.01 -2.40 8.98
CA THR A 264 -23.71 -3.07 9.06
C THR A 264 -22.78 -2.27 9.97
N VAL A 265 -22.15 -2.96 10.93
CA VAL A 265 -21.15 -2.38 11.82
C VAL A 265 -19.79 -2.92 11.40
N ASP A 266 -18.83 -2.04 11.09
CA ASP A 266 -17.46 -2.45 10.79
C ASP A 266 -16.78 -3.00 12.05
N VAL A 267 -16.15 -4.16 11.92
CA VAL A 267 -15.46 -4.85 13.01
C VAL A 267 -14.02 -5.21 12.65
N THR A 268 -13.51 -4.77 11.49
CA THR A 268 -12.21 -5.15 10.92
C THR A 268 -11.08 -5.12 11.94
N ASP A 269 -10.83 -3.96 12.55
CA ASP A 269 -9.73 -3.76 13.52
C ASP A 269 -9.95 -4.47 14.87
N THR A 270 -11.16 -4.98 15.11
CA THR A 270 -11.49 -5.68 16.36
C THR A 270 -11.47 -7.19 16.22
N LEU A 271 -11.44 -7.71 14.99
CA LEU A 271 -11.39 -9.14 14.72
C LEU A 271 -9.96 -9.64 14.90
N VAL A 272 -9.69 -10.14 16.11
CA VAL A 272 -8.40 -10.78 16.45
C VAL A 272 -8.60 -12.30 16.49
N GLY A 273 -7.56 -13.06 16.15
CA GLY A 273 -7.53 -14.51 16.28
C GLY A 273 -8.19 -15.26 15.13
N GLY A 274 -7.86 -16.55 15.01
CA GLY A 274 -8.24 -17.42 13.91
C GLY A 274 -7.61 -17.05 12.57
N ASP A 275 -7.92 -17.84 11.55
CA ASP A 275 -7.44 -17.62 10.16
C ASP A 275 -7.75 -16.20 9.67
N LEU A 276 -8.97 -15.70 9.93
CA LEU A 276 -9.38 -14.36 9.49
C LEU A 276 -8.55 -13.25 10.14
N GLY A 277 -8.27 -13.35 11.44
CA GLY A 277 -7.40 -12.39 12.14
C GLY A 277 -5.96 -12.46 11.64
N GLY A 278 -5.46 -13.65 11.29
CA GLY A 278 -4.13 -13.82 10.69
C GLY A 278 -4.01 -13.16 9.32
N LEU A 279 -5.02 -13.32 8.46
CA LEU A 279 -5.09 -12.67 7.15
C LEU A 279 -5.08 -11.14 7.26
N LEU A 280 -5.88 -10.58 8.17
CA LEU A 280 -5.94 -9.13 8.41
C LEU A 280 -4.60 -8.60 8.96
N ASP A 281 -4.02 -9.29 9.95
CA ASP A 281 -2.72 -8.92 10.52
C ASP A 281 -1.60 -8.88 9.47
N VAL A 282 -1.53 -9.88 8.60
CA VAL A 282 -0.55 -9.94 7.51
C VAL A 282 -0.76 -8.77 6.56
N ARG A 283 -2.00 -8.57 6.07
CA ARG A 283 -2.29 -7.53 5.08
C ARG A 283 -1.96 -6.15 5.62
N ASP A 284 -2.48 -5.83 6.80
CA ASP A 284 -2.52 -4.45 7.30
C ASP A 284 -1.21 -4.04 7.98
N ASN A 285 -0.55 -4.97 8.68
CA ASN A 285 0.64 -4.64 9.48
C ASN A 285 1.97 -5.12 8.90
N PHE A 286 1.97 -6.05 7.93
CA PHE A 286 3.22 -6.64 7.44
C PHE A 286 3.43 -6.46 5.94
N LEU A 287 2.44 -6.86 5.13
CA LEU A 287 2.49 -6.73 3.68
C LEU A 287 2.47 -5.26 3.26
N ASN A 288 1.55 -4.47 3.84
CA ASN A 288 1.48 -3.02 3.56
C ASN A 288 2.79 -2.29 3.92
N GLU A 289 3.42 -2.63 5.04
CA GLU A 289 4.71 -2.06 5.42
C GLU A 289 5.81 -2.44 4.41
N THR A 290 5.84 -3.71 3.99
CA THR A 290 6.78 -4.23 2.98
C THR A 290 6.61 -3.52 1.64
N GLN A 291 5.37 -3.38 1.15
CA GLN A 291 5.03 -2.68 -0.10
C GLN A 291 5.48 -1.21 -0.03
N ASN A 292 5.17 -0.52 1.07
CA ASN A 292 5.58 0.87 1.27
C ASN A 292 7.10 1.04 1.32
N GLN A 293 7.84 0.15 1.99
CA GLN A 293 9.30 0.21 2.02
C GLN A 293 9.93 -0.06 0.64
N MET A 294 9.39 -1.03 -0.10
CA MET A 294 9.85 -1.31 -1.46
C MET A 294 9.56 -0.16 -2.42
N GLY A 295 8.36 0.41 -2.34
CA GLY A 295 7.97 1.55 -3.16
C GLY A 295 8.72 2.84 -2.81
N LEU A 296 9.02 3.07 -1.53
CA LEU A 296 9.92 4.15 -1.09
C LEU A 296 11.30 4.02 -1.74
N LEU A 297 11.86 2.81 -1.75
CA LEU A 297 13.16 2.55 -2.36
C LEU A 297 13.13 2.81 -3.88
N ALA A 298 12.08 2.35 -4.56
CA ALA A 298 11.87 2.59 -5.99
C ALA A 298 11.79 4.09 -6.33
N ILE A 299 10.96 4.85 -5.59
CA ILE A 299 10.87 6.32 -5.71
C ILE A 299 12.22 6.96 -5.44
N SER A 300 12.95 6.47 -4.44
CA SER A 300 14.22 7.05 -4.04
C SER A 300 15.31 6.89 -5.08
N VAL A 301 15.36 5.71 -5.71
CA VAL A 301 16.24 5.46 -6.86
C VAL A 301 15.84 6.38 -8.01
N ALA A 302 14.55 6.41 -8.37
CA ALA A 302 14.09 7.19 -9.52
C ALA A 302 14.39 8.69 -9.36
N GLU A 303 13.95 9.28 -8.26
CA GLU A 303 14.05 10.73 -8.03
C GLU A 303 15.51 11.18 -7.83
N SER A 304 16.33 10.43 -7.07
CA SER A 304 17.73 10.79 -6.88
C SER A 304 18.52 10.70 -8.18
N MET A 305 18.26 9.66 -8.98
CA MET A 305 18.89 9.48 -10.30
C MET A 305 18.43 10.58 -11.27
N ASN A 306 17.14 10.88 -11.32
CA ASN A 306 16.58 11.93 -12.18
C ASN A 306 17.13 13.32 -11.82
N ALA A 307 17.15 13.65 -10.53
CA ALA A 307 17.66 14.92 -10.04
C ALA A 307 19.12 15.15 -10.45
N GLN A 308 19.95 14.10 -10.48
CA GLN A 308 21.34 14.20 -10.93
C GLN A 308 21.48 14.10 -12.46
N HIS A 309 20.68 13.26 -13.13
CA HIS A 309 20.79 13.03 -14.57
C HIS A 309 20.42 14.29 -15.36
N THR A 310 19.37 14.99 -14.92
CA THR A 310 18.94 16.27 -15.52
C THR A 310 19.99 17.36 -15.44
N GLN A 311 20.92 17.30 -14.47
CA GLN A 311 22.03 18.24 -14.33
C GLN A 311 23.18 18.03 -15.32
N GLY A 312 23.13 16.98 -16.14
CA GLY A 312 24.17 16.65 -17.11
C GLY A 312 23.81 16.98 -18.55
N TYR A 313 24.79 16.78 -19.43
CA TYR A 313 24.66 16.80 -20.88
C TYR A 313 24.80 15.43 -21.50
N ASP A 314 23.94 15.17 -22.48
CA ASP A 314 23.91 13.98 -23.32
C ASP A 314 24.95 14.06 -24.46
N LEU A 315 24.96 13.07 -25.37
CA LEU A 315 25.89 13.09 -26.53
C LEU A 315 25.54 14.16 -27.57
N ASN A 316 24.30 14.62 -27.61
CA ASN A 316 23.83 15.66 -28.52
C ASN A 316 24.15 17.07 -27.99
N GLY A 317 24.54 17.17 -26.71
CA GLY A 317 24.79 18.43 -26.03
C GLY A 317 23.51 19.04 -25.44
N ASP A 318 22.45 18.24 -25.33
CA ASP A 318 21.20 18.60 -24.69
C ASP A 318 21.24 18.23 -23.20
N PHE A 319 20.46 18.93 -22.38
CA PHE A 319 20.30 18.57 -20.98
C PHE A 319 19.66 17.19 -20.82
N GLY A 320 20.10 16.46 -19.81
CA GLY A 320 19.51 15.18 -19.45
C GLY A 320 18.01 15.30 -19.14
N THR A 321 17.27 14.24 -19.43
CA THR A 321 15.87 14.08 -19.05
C THR A 321 15.75 13.10 -17.88
N ASN A 322 14.53 12.81 -17.41
CA ASN A 322 14.33 11.77 -16.40
C ASN A 322 14.73 10.40 -16.97
N GLN A 323 15.54 9.66 -16.22
CA GLN A 323 15.89 8.27 -16.51
C GLN A 323 14.78 7.30 -16.09
N PHE A 324 14.10 7.59 -14.97
CA PHE A 324 13.09 6.71 -14.39
C PHE A 324 11.77 7.44 -14.10
N SER A 325 10.69 6.69 -13.95
CA SER A 325 9.37 7.15 -13.44
C SER A 325 8.83 6.12 -12.45
N THR A 326 8.13 6.59 -11.42
CA THR A 326 7.37 5.76 -10.44
C THR A 326 5.91 6.20 -10.36
N VAL A 327 5.42 6.85 -11.40
CA VAL A 327 4.00 7.12 -11.57
C VAL A 327 3.47 6.08 -12.53
N SER A 328 2.42 5.37 -12.12
CA SER A 328 1.71 4.45 -13.00
C SER A 328 1.23 5.24 -14.21
N THR A 329 1.89 5.06 -15.35
CA THR A 329 1.30 5.30 -16.66
C THR A 329 0.33 4.16 -16.98
N GLY A 330 -0.54 3.82 -16.01
CA GLY A 330 -1.81 3.21 -16.34
C GLY A 330 -2.39 4.06 -17.45
N HIS A 331 -2.89 3.40 -18.51
CA HIS A 331 -3.66 4.07 -19.54
C HIS A 331 -4.49 5.15 -18.85
N LEU A 332 -4.47 6.37 -19.37
CA LEU A 332 -5.53 7.31 -19.08
C LEU A 332 -6.84 6.65 -19.52
N GLN A 333 -7.39 5.76 -18.69
CA GLN A 333 -8.81 5.49 -18.60
C GLN A 333 -9.37 6.68 -17.83
N ALA A 334 -9.30 7.85 -18.47
CA ALA A 334 -10.45 8.68 -18.39
C ALA A 334 -11.55 7.92 -19.15
N GLN A 335 -12.30 7.10 -18.41
CA GLN A 335 -13.63 6.70 -18.81
C GLN A 335 -14.48 7.97 -18.80
N PHE A 336 -14.30 8.82 -19.81
CA PHE A 336 -15.33 9.74 -20.20
C PHE A 336 -16.39 8.88 -20.87
N GLY A 337 -17.54 8.73 -20.22
CA GLY A 337 -18.69 8.11 -20.85
C GLY A 337 -19.03 8.85 -22.14
N GLY A 338 -18.84 8.19 -23.29
CA GLY A 338 -19.25 8.68 -24.60
C GLY A 338 -18.16 8.56 -25.66
N ASP A 339 -18.34 7.59 -26.55
CA ASP A 339 -17.52 7.36 -27.73
C ASP A 339 -17.79 8.45 -28.78
N TYR A 340 -16.83 9.34 -29.09
CA TYR A 340 -16.95 10.33 -30.16
C TYR A 340 -15.60 10.56 -30.86
N LEU A 341 -15.20 9.62 -31.71
CA LEU A 341 -14.12 9.85 -32.68
C LEU A 341 -14.64 10.67 -33.87
N GLY A 342 -13.82 11.66 -34.27
CA GLY A 342 -13.61 11.98 -35.68
C GLY A 342 -14.15 13.34 -36.14
N ASN A 343 -13.35 14.39 -35.98
CA ASN A 343 -13.00 15.35 -37.04
C ASN A 343 -11.95 16.33 -36.51
N GLY A 344 -10.88 16.56 -37.29
CA GLY A 344 -9.90 17.61 -37.01
C GLY A 344 -10.46 19.01 -37.27
N LEU A 345 -9.69 20.04 -36.88
CA LEU A 345 -10.05 21.45 -37.04
C LEU A 345 -10.28 21.82 -38.51
N ALA A 346 -11.34 22.57 -38.80
CA ALA A 346 -11.68 23.02 -40.14
C ALA A 346 -10.96 24.34 -40.52
N VAL A 347 -10.77 24.55 -41.83
CA VAL A 347 -10.23 25.80 -42.38
C VAL A 347 -11.18 26.97 -42.06
N GLY A 348 -10.68 27.97 -41.33
CA GLY A 348 -11.40 29.16 -40.87
C GLY A 348 -11.76 29.17 -39.38
N GLU A 349 -11.41 28.13 -38.62
CA GLU A 349 -11.70 28.05 -37.18
C GLU A 349 -10.73 28.91 -36.35
N THR A 350 -11.26 29.48 -35.26
CA THR A 350 -10.52 30.33 -34.32
C THR A 350 -10.47 29.64 -32.97
N ILE A 351 -9.27 29.35 -32.49
CA ILE A 351 -9.02 28.91 -31.12
C ILE A 351 -8.47 30.10 -30.34
N SER A 352 -9.11 30.43 -29.22
CA SER A 352 -8.67 31.48 -28.32
C SER A 352 -8.20 30.90 -27.00
N PHE A 353 -7.06 31.35 -26.48
CA PHE A 353 -6.59 31.02 -25.13
C PHE A 353 -5.71 32.13 -24.54
N ASP A 354 -5.68 32.20 -23.22
CA ASP A 354 -4.77 33.06 -22.46
C ASP A 354 -3.55 32.26 -22.05
N LEU A 355 -2.37 32.83 -22.23
CA LEU A 355 -1.12 32.26 -21.75
C LEU A 355 -0.63 33.03 -20.55
N GLN A 356 -0.38 32.31 -19.46
CA GLN A 356 0.35 32.82 -18.31
C GLN A 356 1.59 31.96 -18.09
N PHE A 357 2.69 32.62 -17.76
CA PHE A 357 3.94 31.97 -17.37
C PHE A 357 4.31 32.54 -16.00
N ASP A 358 4.52 31.67 -15.02
CA ASP A 358 4.87 32.03 -13.63
C ASP A 358 3.89 33.00 -12.97
N GLY A 359 2.60 32.74 -13.16
CA GLY A 359 1.51 33.53 -12.59
C GLY A 359 1.39 34.95 -13.16
N ARG A 360 2.08 35.27 -14.26
CA ARG A 360 1.94 36.53 -14.99
C ARG A 360 1.36 36.29 -16.37
N THR A 361 0.31 37.04 -16.72
CA THR A 361 -0.31 36.98 -18.04
C THR A 361 0.65 37.50 -19.10
N VAL A 362 1.04 36.64 -20.03
CA VAL A 362 1.91 36.98 -21.17
C VAL A 362 1.08 37.75 -22.22
N ASN A 363 -0.17 37.35 -22.45
CA ASN A 363 -1.23 38.13 -23.13
C ASN A 363 -2.62 37.52 -22.82
N THR A 364 -3.69 38.32 -22.91
CA THR A 364 -5.09 38.00 -22.58
C THR A 364 -5.94 37.48 -23.75
N ALA A 365 -5.34 37.11 -24.88
CA ALA A 365 -5.98 36.32 -25.94
C ALA A 365 -4.99 36.03 -27.08
N TYR A 366 -4.64 34.77 -27.27
CA TYR A 366 -4.00 34.28 -28.50
C TYR A 366 -5.08 33.66 -29.38
N THR A 367 -5.25 34.22 -30.59
CA THR A 367 -6.17 33.72 -31.60
C THR A 367 -5.36 32.99 -32.67
N VAL A 368 -5.51 31.67 -32.76
CA VAL A 368 -4.96 30.89 -33.86
C VAL A 368 -6.04 30.71 -34.91
N GLN A 369 -5.85 31.31 -36.10
CA GLN A 369 -6.73 31.10 -37.25
C GLN A 369 -6.13 30.04 -38.16
N VAL A 370 -6.79 28.88 -38.23
CA VAL A 370 -6.32 27.79 -39.10
C VAL A 370 -6.94 27.99 -40.48
N GLY A 371 -6.22 28.62 -41.42
CA GLY A 371 -6.63 28.61 -42.82
C GLY A 371 -6.31 29.89 -43.61
N ASP A 372 -5.32 29.81 -44.49
CA ASP A 372 -5.41 30.54 -45.77
C ASP A 372 -5.70 29.52 -46.88
N THR A 373 -6.73 29.80 -47.66
CA THR A 373 -7.26 28.95 -48.73
C THR A 373 -6.28 28.87 -49.89
N ASN A 374 -5.46 27.83 -49.95
CA ASN A 374 -5.13 27.18 -51.22
C ASN A 374 -4.65 25.74 -51.01
N GLN A 375 -5.16 24.85 -51.87
CA GLN A 375 -4.81 23.44 -51.91
C GLN A 375 -3.32 23.26 -52.25
N ASP A 376 -2.59 22.49 -51.44
CA ASP A 376 -1.79 21.37 -51.94
C ASP A 376 -1.32 20.47 -50.80
N ILE A 377 -1.85 19.25 -50.77
CA ILE A 377 -1.34 18.11 -49.99
C ILE A 377 -0.31 17.43 -50.87
N ALA A 378 0.99 17.67 -50.64
CA ALA A 378 2.09 16.70 -50.76
C ALA A 378 3.45 17.42 -50.77
N ASN A 379 4.33 17.03 -49.83
CA ASN A 379 5.75 17.36 -49.75
C ASN A 379 6.12 18.83 -49.48
N GLY A 380 6.46 19.11 -48.21
CA GLY A 380 7.54 20.02 -47.83
C GLY A 380 7.34 21.52 -48.08
N LEU A 381 7.49 22.29 -47.00
CA LEU A 381 7.52 23.76 -46.92
C LEU A 381 6.22 24.48 -47.25
N LEU A 382 5.79 25.37 -46.35
CA LEU A 382 5.40 26.77 -46.59
C LEU A 382 4.97 27.32 -45.21
N PHE A 383 5.79 28.10 -44.47
CA PHE A 383 6.24 29.45 -44.83
C PHE A 383 5.13 30.29 -45.45
N GLY A 384 4.58 31.23 -44.68
CA GLY A 384 3.68 32.25 -45.19
C GLY A 384 2.31 32.32 -44.53
N ALA A 385 2.18 32.01 -43.24
CA ALA A 385 0.99 32.42 -42.50
C ALA A 385 1.03 33.94 -42.28
N THR A 386 0.45 34.71 -43.21
CA THR A 386 0.11 36.11 -42.98
C THR A 386 -1.08 36.18 -42.03
N GLY A 387 -0.88 36.02 -40.72
CA GLY A 387 -1.95 36.26 -39.76
C GLY A 387 -1.85 35.57 -38.40
N ILE A 388 -0.71 35.65 -37.71
CA ILE A 388 -0.80 35.91 -36.27
C ILE A 388 -0.94 37.43 -36.18
N ASP A 389 -2.00 37.95 -35.55
CA ASP A 389 -2.21 39.41 -35.46
C ASP A 389 -0.95 40.11 -34.91
N ASN A 390 -0.77 41.39 -35.23
CA ASN A 390 0.43 42.22 -35.07
C ASN A 390 0.80 42.48 -33.60
N ASP A 391 0.92 41.44 -32.79
CA ASP A 391 1.50 41.49 -31.46
C ASP A 391 3.02 41.52 -31.58
N ALA A 392 3.65 42.55 -31.02
CA ALA A 392 5.09 42.78 -31.08
C ALA A 392 5.92 41.70 -30.37
N ASN A 393 5.25 40.80 -29.64
CA ASN A 393 5.87 39.74 -28.84
C ASN A 393 5.89 38.37 -29.54
N VAL A 394 5.41 38.23 -30.78
CA VAL A 394 5.50 36.96 -31.52
C VAL A 394 6.39 37.11 -32.75
N THR A 395 7.46 36.31 -32.81
CA THR A 395 8.38 36.24 -33.95
C THR A 395 8.18 34.91 -34.67
N ASP A 396 7.77 34.95 -35.94
CA ASP A 396 7.85 33.79 -36.83
C ASP A 396 9.34 33.50 -37.11
N ASN A 397 9.82 32.32 -36.74
CA ASN A 397 11.22 31.94 -36.90
C ASN A 397 11.56 31.51 -38.33
N GLY A 398 10.57 31.32 -39.20
CA GLY A 398 10.79 30.86 -40.57
C GLY A 398 11.24 29.41 -40.65
N ASP A 399 10.82 28.54 -39.73
CA ASP A 399 11.11 27.11 -39.80
C ASP A 399 9.88 26.25 -39.45
N GLY A 400 8.71 26.88 -39.34
CA GLY A 400 7.48 26.24 -38.86
C GLY A 400 7.23 26.44 -37.37
N THR A 401 8.20 27.03 -36.65
CA THR A 401 8.07 27.40 -35.24
C THR A 401 7.85 28.90 -35.06
N TYR A 402 7.17 29.26 -33.98
CA TYR A 402 6.89 30.65 -33.61
C TYR A 402 7.39 30.92 -32.20
N THR A 403 8.14 32.01 -32.03
CA THR A 403 8.69 32.43 -30.73
C THR A 403 7.83 33.51 -30.08
N LEU A 404 7.31 33.26 -28.89
CA LEU A 404 6.76 34.29 -28.00
C LEU A 404 7.88 34.87 -27.14
N ALA A 405 8.19 36.16 -27.33
CA ALA A 405 9.09 36.92 -26.48
C ALA A 405 8.33 37.50 -25.27
N GLY A 406 8.70 37.09 -24.06
CA GLY A 406 8.17 37.68 -22.84
C GLY A 406 8.60 39.14 -22.66
N THR A 407 7.87 39.90 -21.83
CA THR A 407 8.21 41.29 -21.47
C THR A 407 9.40 41.41 -20.49
N THR A 408 9.95 40.28 -20.04
CA THR A 408 11.16 40.19 -19.22
C THR A 408 12.25 39.47 -20.03
N ALA A 409 13.47 40.02 -20.03
CA ALA A 409 14.57 39.50 -20.84
C ALA A 409 14.88 38.01 -20.50
N GLY A 410 14.99 37.17 -21.53
CA GLY A 410 15.41 35.77 -21.40
C GLY A 410 14.31 34.71 -21.48
N ILE A 411 13.03 35.10 -21.57
CA ILE A 411 11.93 34.12 -21.68
C ILE A 411 11.40 34.11 -23.12
N SER A 412 11.72 33.05 -23.85
CA SER A 412 11.21 32.77 -25.20
C SER A 412 10.59 31.37 -25.27
N MET A 413 9.30 31.30 -25.60
CA MET A 413 8.61 30.04 -25.86
C MET A 413 8.50 29.79 -27.36
N THR A 414 8.89 28.62 -27.82
CA THR A 414 8.72 28.17 -29.22
C THR A 414 7.55 27.20 -29.30
N PHE A 415 6.65 27.40 -30.26
CA PHE A 415 5.58 26.42 -30.51
C PHE A 415 5.51 26.05 -31.99
N GLU A 416 5.06 24.84 -32.25
CA GLU A 416 4.90 24.28 -33.59
C GLU A 416 3.49 23.70 -33.77
N LEU A 417 2.90 23.95 -34.95
CA LEU A 417 1.55 23.53 -35.30
C LEU A 417 1.58 22.24 -36.14
N TYR A 418 0.97 21.17 -35.63
CA TYR A 418 0.89 19.86 -36.27
C TYR A 418 -0.56 19.42 -36.49
N GLY A 419 -1.20 19.90 -37.56
CA GLY A 419 -2.60 19.56 -37.84
C GLY A 419 -3.54 20.03 -36.72
N SER A 420 -4.18 19.10 -36.00
CA SER A 420 -5.03 19.39 -34.84
C SER A 420 -4.28 19.43 -33.50
N ASN A 421 -2.95 19.29 -33.52
CA ASN A 421 -2.13 19.24 -32.32
C ASN A 421 -1.20 20.47 -32.26
N ILE A 422 -1.00 20.98 -31.05
CA ILE A 422 -0.06 22.08 -30.77
C ILE A 422 1.02 21.52 -29.85
N LYS A 423 2.28 21.71 -30.24
CA LYS A 423 3.44 21.34 -29.43
C LYS A 423 4.08 22.61 -28.87
N PHE A 424 4.29 22.66 -27.56
CA PHE A 424 4.96 23.77 -26.88
C PHE A 424 6.33 23.31 -26.40
N GLU A 425 7.36 24.09 -26.69
CA GLU A 425 8.73 23.86 -26.23
C GLU A 425 9.30 25.18 -25.70
N THR A 426 10.04 25.13 -24.59
CA THR A 426 10.90 26.26 -24.23
C THR A 426 12.08 26.29 -25.19
N ALA A 427 12.52 27.47 -25.61
CA ALA A 427 13.67 27.57 -26.51
C ALA A 427 14.92 26.98 -25.83
N GLY A 428 15.32 25.76 -26.20
CA GLY A 428 16.53 25.08 -25.69
C GLY A 428 16.34 23.85 -24.79
N GLY A 429 15.15 23.23 -24.72
CA GLY A 429 14.95 21.96 -23.99
C GLY A 429 13.63 21.92 -23.22
N PRO A 430 13.38 20.89 -22.37
CA PRO A 430 12.22 20.87 -21.48
C PRO A 430 12.26 22.03 -20.47
N SER A 431 11.08 22.51 -20.06
CA SER A 431 10.96 23.65 -19.14
C SER A 431 11.78 23.41 -17.86
N PRO A 432 12.58 24.39 -17.41
CA PRO A 432 13.16 24.40 -16.08
C PRO A 432 12.07 24.14 -15.01
N LEU A 433 12.37 23.30 -14.01
CA LEU A 433 11.55 23.14 -12.80
C LEU A 433 11.18 24.52 -12.20
N GLY A 434 9.95 24.67 -11.72
CA GLY A 434 9.49 25.91 -11.06
C GLY A 434 8.81 26.92 -11.97
N ASN A 435 8.87 26.74 -13.30
CA ASN A 435 8.13 27.60 -14.21
C ASN A 435 6.77 27.00 -14.58
N ASN A 436 5.68 27.71 -14.25
CA ASN A 436 4.33 27.20 -14.47
C ASN A 436 3.75 27.77 -15.77
N LEU A 437 3.61 26.92 -16.79
CA LEU A 437 2.86 27.26 -18.00
C LEU A 437 1.37 27.02 -17.74
N VAL A 438 0.59 28.10 -17.71
CA VAL A 438 -0.85 28.06 -17.53
C VAL A 438 -1.54 28.49 -18.81
N ILE A 439 -2.30 27.56 -19.41
CA ILE A 439 -3.23 27.85 -20.49
C ILE A 439 -4.62 28.04 -19.86
N SER A 440 -5.21 29.22 -20.06
CA SER A 440 -6.54 29.59 -19.53
C SER A 440 -7.48 29.99 -20.65
N ASN A 441 -8.79 30.03 -20.38
CA ASN A 441 -9.81 30.53 -21.31
C ASN A 441 -9.77 29.90 -22.71
N LEU A 442 -9.39 28.61 -22.80
CA LEU A 442 -9.43 27.87 -24.05
C LEU A 442 -10.88 27.81 -24.54
N THR A 443 -11.17 28.55 -25.60
CA THR A 443 -12.50 28.65 -26.21
C THR A 443 -12.38 28.26 -27.67
N ASP A 444 -13.16 27.27 -28.08
CA ASP A 444 -13.46 27.07 -29.50
C ASP A 444 -14.49 28.13 -29.90
N GLY A 445 -14.18 28.92 -30.93
CA GLY A 445 -15.08 29.94 -31.46
C GLY A 445 -16.32 29.36 -32.16
N ALA A 446 -16.44 28.03 -32.29
CA ALA A 446 -17.55 27.34 -32.95
C ALA A 446 -18.44 26.52 -31.98
N THR A 447 -19.59 26.05 -32.49
CA THR A 447 -20.59 25.27 -31.73
C THR A 447 -20.41 23.75 -31.83
N ASP A 448 -19.35 23.26 -32.46
CA ASP A 448 -19.11 21.83 -32.67
C ASP A 448 -17.99 21.31 -31.76
N ASN A 449 -18.21 20.16 -31.12
CA ASN A 449 -17.27 19.51 -30.21
C ASN A 449 -16.09 18.87 -30.96
N THR A 450 -15.12 19.67 -31.43
CA THR A 450 -13.82 19.14 -31.86
C THR A 450 -12.88 18.95 -30.66
N ARG A 451 -12.02 17.92 -30.72
CA ARG A 451 -11.10 17.55 -29.63
C ARG A 451 -9.68 18.04 -29.95
N LEU A 452 -9.23 19.09 -29.28
CA LEU A 452 -7.81 19.50 -29.31
C LEU A 452 -6.99 18.51 -28.47
N THR A 453 -5.97 17.89 -29.06
CA THR A 453 -5.06 16.99 -28.34
C THR A 453 -3.68 17.65 -28.26
N LEU A 454 -3.22 17.96 -27.05
CA LEU A 454 -1.86 18.46 -26.79
C LEU A 454 -0.92 17.26 -26.74
N SER A 455 -0.02 17.12 -27.71
CA SER A 455 0.96 16.03 -27.74
C SER A 455 2.30 16.54 -27.22
N ALA A 456 2.75 15.96 -26.10
CA ALA A 456 4.03 16.17 -25.43
C ALA A 456 4.23 17.57 -24.80
N LEU A 457 4.13 17.60 -23.46
CA LEU A 457 4.74 18.63 -22.61
C LEU A 457 5.80 17.91 -21.78
N GLY A 458 7.07 18.13 -22.09
CA GLY A 458 8.20 17.35 -21.60
C GLY A 458 8.63 17.63 -20.15
N SER A 459 7.72 17.88 -19.21
CA SER A 459 8.11 17.93 -17.78
C SER A 459 6.95 17.59 -16.85
N SER A 460 7.31 17.10 -15.66
CA SER A 460 6.45 16.70 -14.52
C SER A 460 5.64 17.83 -13.88
N SER A 461 5.47 19.00 -14.53
CA SER A 461 4.86 20.19 -13.91
C SER A 461 3.86 20.96 -14.79
N THR A 462 3.11 20.29 -15.66
CA THR A 462 2.00 20.97 -16.36
C THR A 462 0.77 21.03 -15.47
N SER A 463 0.26 22.23 -15.17
CA SER A 463 -1.09 22.45 -14.63
C SER A 463 -1.99 23.08 -15.70
N ILE A 464 -3.16 22.47 -15.96
CA ILE A 464 -4.18 23.03 -16.86
C ILE A 464 -5.20 23.73 -15.95
N SER A 465 -5.40 25.04 -16.02
CA SER A 465 -6.12 25.73 -14.93
C SER A 465 -7.65 25.80 -15.07
N ALA A 466 -8.25 25.65 -16.26
CA ALA A 466 -9.72 25.57 -16.39
C ALA A 466 -10.20 25.28 -17.83
N GLY A 467 -11.36 24.62 -17.91
CA GLY A 467 -12.28 24.74 -19.03
C GLY A 467 -13.69 24.41 -18.58
N VAL A 468 -14.61 25.39 -18.56
CA VAL A 468 -16.05 25.11 -18.67
C VAL A 468 -16.68 26.06 -19.64
N VAL A 469 -17.31 25.49 -20.67
CA VAL A 469 -18.42 26.10 -21.39
C VAL A 469 -19.34 24.92 -21.76
N THR A 470 -20.57 24.79 -21.29
CA THR A 470 -21.63 25.80 -21.23
C THR A 470 -22.54 25.57 -20.02
N THR A 471 -22.94 26.68 -19.39
CA THR A 471 -23.83 26.76 -18.22
C THR A 471 -23.28 26.16 -16.91
N GLY A 472 -22.53 26.98 -16.16
CA GLY A 472 -22.87 27.15 -14.75
C GLY A 472 -21.98 26.60 -13.65
N ASN A 473 -20.77 26.07 -13.88
CA ASN A 473 -19.75 25.95 -12.81
C ASN A 473 -18.37 25.64 -13.38
N PRO A 474 -17.25 26.25 -12.92
CA PRO A 474 -15.91 26.03 -13.47
C PRO A 474 -15.29 24.68 -13.06
N ALA A 475 -14.52 24.09 -13.96
CA ALA A 475 -13.67 22.92 -13.70
C ALA A 475 -12.27 23.40 -13.31
N THR A 476 -11.81 22.98 -12.14
CA THR A 476 -10.43 23.10 -11.66
C THR A 476 -9.64 21.87 -12.07
N PHE A 477 -8.44 22.05 -12.63
CA PHE A 477 -7.47 20.97 -12.81
C PHE A 477 -6.12 21.39 -12.19
N VAL A 478 -5.52 20.45 -11.46
CA VAL A 478 -4.19 20.51 -10.83
C VAL A 478 -3.29 19.54 -11.64
N GLY A 479 -1.96 19.73 -11.62
CA GLY A 479 -1.00 18.78 -12.25
C GLY A 479 -1.11 17.37 -11.66
N PRO A 480 -0.14 16.45 -11.86
CA PRO A 480 -0.18 15.14 -11.22
C PRO A 480 0.13 15.27 -9.71
N SER A 481 -0.66 16.04 -8.98
CA SER A 481 -0.97 15.68 -7.62
C SER A 481 -1.75 14.38 -7.69
N THR A 482 -1.19 13.32 -7.14
CA THR A 482 -1.99 12.15 -6.81
C THR A 482 -3.07 12.63 -5.85
N ILE A 483 -4.31 12.39 -6.23
CA ILE A 483 -5.46 12.74 -5.40
C ILE A 483 -5.49 11.70 -4.29
N ALA A 484 -5.50 12.15 -3.04
CA ALA A 484 -5.72 11.26 -1.91
C ALA A 484 -7.07 10.56 -2.11
N LEU A 485 -7.14 9.27 -1.76
CA LEU A 485 -8.36 8.50 -1.85
C LEU A 485 -9.39 9.09 -0.88
N PRO A 486 -10.50 9.66 -1.35
CA PRO A 486 -11.52 10.19 -0.45
C PRO A 486 -12.23 9.02 0.22
N ASN A 487 -12.48 9.13 1.52
CA ASN A 487 -13.34 8.17 2.20
C ASN A 487 -14.75 8.23 1.58
N GLN A 488 -15.32 7.07 1.23
CA GLN A 488 -16.64 6.95 0.60
C GLN A 488 -17.77 7.50 1.49
N ASN A 489 -17.53 7.62 2.79
CA ASN A 489 -18.47 8.22 3.74
C ASN A 489 -18.39 9.75 3.81
N ASN A 490 -17.47 10.38 3.07
CA ASN A 490 -17.37 11.83 3.01
C ASN A 490 -18.67 12.43 2.48
N VAL A 491 -19.10 13.52 3.13
CA VAL A 491 -20.31 14.26 2.75
C VAL A 491 -19.95 15.60 2.10
N GLY A 492 -18.77 16.15 2.41
CA GLY A 492 -18.26 17.35 1.78
C GLY A 492 -17.76 17.13 0.35
N THR A 493 -17.51 18.25 -0.35
CA THR A 493 -16.85 18.26 -1.67
C THR A 493 -15.35 18.53 -1.53
N GLY A 494 -14.79 18.25 -0.35
CA GLY A 494 -13.37 18.41 -0.08
C GLY A 494 -12.56 17.46 -0.96
N VAL A 495 -11.38 17.90 -1.36
CA VAL A 495 -10.38 17.10 -2.05
C VAL A 495 -9.04 17.32 -1.38
N MET A 496 -8.20 16.29 -1.33
CA MET A 496 -6.85 16.40 -0.82
C MET A 496 -5.88 16.00 -1.92
N ASN A 497 -4.99 16.92 -2.24
CA ASN A 497 -3.93 16.72 -3.21
C ASN A 497 -2.62 16.52 -2.46
N PHE A 498 -1.76 15.63 -2.94
CA PHE A 498 -0.42 15.51 -2.41
C PHE A 498 0.63 15.39 -3.52
N SER A 499 1.86 15.77 -3.19
CA SER A 499 3.04 15.59 -4.04
C SER A 499 4.26 15.31 -3.18
N ILE A 500 5.20 14.52 -3.71
CA ILE A 500 6.49 14.29 -3.07
C ILE A 500 7.41 15.44 -3.48
N THR A 501 7.96 16.16 -2.49
CA THR A 501 8.87 17.29 -2.70
C THR A 501 10.28 17.02 -2.21
N ASP A 502 10.43 16.12 -1.23
CA ASP A 502 11.74 15.70 -0.74
C ASP A 502 11.72 14.22 -0.38
N VAL A 503 12.22 13.41 -1.29
CA VAL A 503 12.37 11.96 -1.13
C VAL A 503 13.26 11.59 0.05
N SER A 504 14.25 12.40 0.41
CA SER A 504 15.16 12.08 1.50
C SER A 504 14.46 12.12 2.86
N SER A 505 13.39 12.90 2.96
CA SER A 505 12.54 13.02 4.15
C SER A 505 11.32 12.07 4.11
N LEU A 506 11.11 11.36 3.00
CA LEU A 506 9.98 10.45 2.82
C LEU A 506 10.09 9.21 3.70
N THR A 507 8.99 8.85 4.34
CA THR A 507 8.88 7.64 5.17
C THR A 507 8.07 6.57 4.47
N ALA A 508 8.31 5.30 4.80
CA ALA A 508 7.51 4.16 4.33
C ALA A 508 6.19 4.06 5.13
N SER A 509 5.32 5.06 4.97
CA SER A 509 4.02 5.12 5.64
C SER A 509 2.94 5.69 4.74
N ASP A 510 1.73 5.21 4.98
CA ASP A 510 0.51 5.87 4.56
C ASP A 510 0.10 6.97 5.54
N TYR A 511 -0.81 7.84 5.11
CA TYR A 511 -1.36 8.91 5.93
C TYR A 511 -2.88 9.01 5.78
N GLU A 512 -3.55 9.31 6.89
CA GLU A 512 -4.94 9.75 6.87
C GLU A 512 -5.01 11.24 7.18
N VAL A 513 -5.71 12.00 6.34
CA VAL A 513 -6.04 13.40 6.60
C VAL A 513 -7.52 13.51 6.94
N SER A 514 -7.84 13.83 8.19
CA SER A 514 -9.22 13.97 8.68
C SER A 514 -9.55 15.43 8.99
N PHE A 515 -10.79 15.85 8.72
CA PHE A 515 -11.26 17.21 9.00
C PHE A 515 -12.20 17.24 10.21
N ASP A 516 -11.84 18.00 11.26
CA ASP A 516 -12.61 18.06 12.51
C ASP A 516 -13.73 19.12 12.52
N GLY A 517 -13.91 19.83 11.39
CA GLY A 517 -14.82 20.96 11.24
C GLY A 517 -14.14 22.33 11.31
N VAL A 518 -12.88 22.39 11.77
CA VAL A 518 -12.05 23.60 11.82
C VAL A 518 -10.69 23.36 11.17
N ASN A 519 -10.01 22.27 11.53
CA ASN A 519 -8.67 21.92 11.07
C ASN A 519 -8.68 20.56 10.38
N TYR A 520 -7.76 20.41 9.43
CA TYR A 520 -7.29 19.11 8.96
C TYR A 520 -6.22 18.59 9.92
N ASN A 521 -6.26 17.29 10.21
CA ASN A 521 -5.29 16.57 11.01
C ASN A 521 -4.66 15.48 10.14
N VAL A 522 -3.34 15.51 9.98
CA VAL A 522 -2.58 14.52 9.20
C VAL A 522 -2.03 13.48 10.18
N LEU A 523 -2.54 12.26 10.10
CA LEU A 523 -2.13 11.11 10.89
C LEU A 523 -1.21 10.22 10.04
N ARG A 524 0.00 9.95 10.52
CA ARG A 524 0.88 8.93 9.95
C ARG A 524 0.45 7.57 10.50
N LEU A 525 0.26 6.59 9.63
CA LEU A 525 -0.38 5.32 9.99
C LEU A 525 0.59 4.24 10.46
N SER A 526 1.87 4.33 10.10
CA SER A 526 2.89 3.41 10.61
C SER A 526 3.09 3.49 12.12
N ASP A 527 2.89 4.66 12.73
CA ASP A 527 3.09 4.91 14.16
C ASP A 527 1.86 5.51 14.88
N ASN A 528 0.78 5.77 14.13
CA ASN A 528 -0.44 6.44 14.62
C ASN A 528 -0.17 7.81 15.27
N VAL A 529 0.81 8.57 14.76
CA VAL A 529 1.14 9.91 15.25
C VAL A 529 0.55 10.99 14.34
N THR A 530 -0.16 11.97 14.92
CA THR A 530 -0.57 13.17 14.19
C THR A 530 0.64 14.06 13.93
N VAL A 531 1.08 14.14 12.68
CA VAL A 531 2.29 14.86 12.25
C VAL A 531 2.04 16.32 11.91
N ALA A 532 0.81 16.69 11.55
CA ALA A 532 0.39 18.07 11.34
C ALA A 532 -1.08 18.30 11.67
N SER A 533 -1.42 19.53 12.03
CA SER A 533 -2.80 19.98 12.26
C SER A 533 -2.95 21.46 11.88
N GLY A 534 -4.02 21.84 11.19
CA GLY A 534 -4.30 23.22 10.80
C GLY A 534 -5.16 23.34 9.54
N ALA A 535 -5.11 24.49 8.86
CA ALA A 535 -5.86 24.71 7.62
C ALA A 535 -5.16 24.18 6.35
N GLY A 536 -3.87 23.82 6.44
CA GLY A 536 -3.02 23.52 5.29
C GLY A 536 -2.56 24.78 4.52
N PRO A 537 -1.69 24.63 3.49
CA PRO A 537 -1.04 23.37 3.10
C PRO A 537 -0.08 22.87 4.17
N PHE A 538 0.26 21.59 4.12
CA PHE A 538 1.18 20.93 5.06
C PHE A 538 2.41 20.43 4.31
N SER A 539 3.58 20.69 4.89
CA SER A 539 4.85 20.09 4.49
C SER A 539 5.25 19.10 5.58
N VAL A 540 5.12 17.80 5.33
CA VAL A 540 5.37 16.74 6.32
C VAL A 540 6.07 15.58 5.65
N ASP A 541 7.17 15.09 6.25
CA ASP A 541 7.85 13.87 5.79
C ASP A 541 8.12 13.85 4.28
N GLY A 542 8.57 14.97 3.73
CA GLY A 542 8.85 15.09 2.29
C GLY A 542 7.63 15.20 1.37
N LEU A 543 6.42 15.28 1.94
CA LEU A 543 5.15 15.48 1.24
C LEU A 543 4.66 16.92 1.39
N GLU A 544 4.19 17.49 0.29
CA GLU A 544 3.30 18.64 0.31
C GLU A 544 1.85 18.15 0.17
N ILE A 545 1.00 18.53 1.12
CA ILE A 545 -0.41 18.14 1.18
C ILE A 545 -1.25 19.41 1.16
N ALA A 546 -2.10 19.54 0.15
CA ALA A 546 -2.95 20.70 -0.03
C ALA A 546 -4.43 20.30 -0.06
N ALA A 547 -5.22 20.97 0.77
CA ALA A 547 -6.67 20.85 0.75
C ALA A 547 -7.28 21.71 -0.36
N GLY A 548 -8.31 21.19 -1.01
CA GLY A 548 -9.16 21.89 -1.95
C GLY A 548 -10.64 21.61 -1.68
N GLY A 549 -11.52 22.38 -2.30
CA GLY A 549 -12.97 22.23 -2.11
C GLY A 549 -13.44 22.62 -0.71
N VAL A 550 -14.56 22.04 -0.26
CA VAL A 550 -15.15 22.31 1.06
C VAL A 550 -15.36 20.97 1.78
N ALA A 551 -14.52 20.69 2.75
CA ALA A 551 -14.68 19.55 3.65
C ALA A 551 -15.74 19.84 4.73
N VAL A 552 -16.42 18.78 5.17
CA VAL A 552 -17.37 18.78 6.29
C VAL A 552 -16.75 18.00 7.45
N ALA A 553 -17.08 18.39 8.69
CA ALA A 553 -16.58 17.70 9.88
C ALA A 553 -16.85 16.20 9.79
N GLY A 554 -15.80 15.38 9.94
CA GLY A 554 -15.84 13.94 9.77
C GLY A 554 -15.37 13.42 8.40
N ASP A 555 -15.15 14.30 7.41
CA ASP A 555 -14.54 13.89 6.14
C ASP A 555 -13.08 13.44 6.36
N SER A 556 -12.65 12.36 5.69
CA SER A 556 -11.25 11.91 5.69
C SER A 556 -10.74 11.48 4.32
N PHE A 557 -9.41 11.53 4.15
CA PHE A 557 -8.71 11.27 2.90
C PHE A 557 -7.46 10.46 3.15
N TYR A 558 -7.21 9.45 2.34
CA TYR A 558 -6.12 8.51 2.52
C TYR A 558 -5.02 8.72 1.47
N ILE A 559 -3.78 8.83 1.93
CA ILE A 559 -2.60 9.10 1.10
C ILE A 559 -1.66 7.90 1.19
N ARG A 560 -1.37 7.28 0.05
CA ARG A 560 -0.39 6.20 -0.08
C ARG A 560 0.74 6.66 -1.01
N PRO A 561 1.77 7.32 -0.49
CA PRO A 561 2.76 7.99 -1.33
C PRO A 561 3.73 6.99 -1.97
N THR A 562 3.94 5.85 -1.31
CA THR A 562 5.00 4.90 -1.67
C THR A 562 4.48 3.58 -2.21
N ASP A 563 3.31 3.11 -1.78
CA ASP A 563 2.72 1.79 -2.09
C ASP A 563 2.88 1.33 -3.55
N SER A 564 2.53 2.18 -4.52
CA SER A 564 2.60 1.81 -5.95
C SER A 564 3.98 2.03 -6.61
N GLY A 565 4.96 2.57 -5.89
CA GLY A 565 6.25 3.00 -6.45
C GLY A 565 7.03 1.87 -7.13
N ALA A 566 6.96 0.65 -6.57
CA ALA A 566 7.66 -0.51 -7.11
C ALA A 566 7.01 -1.06 -8.39
N VAL A 567 5.68 -1.25 -8.36
CA VAL A 567 4.88 -1.75 -9.48
C VAL A 567 4.90 -0.79 -10.68
N SER A 568 5.03 0.50 -10.42
CA SER A 568 5.03 1.54 -11.45
C SER A 568 6.42 2.02 -11.87
N PHE A 569 7.49 1.40 -11.36
CA PHE A 569 8.85 1.76 -11.73
C PHE A 569 9.09 1.50 -13.21
N GLN A 570 9.59 2.50 -13.94
CA GLN A 570 9.81 2.43 -15.39
C GLN A 570 11.08 3.18 -15.79
N SER A 571 11.88 2.62 -16.70
CA SER A 571 12.95 3.31 -17.42
C SER A 571 12.37 4.10 -18.60
N LEU A 572 12.73 5.37 -18.70
CA LEU A 572 12.22 6.30 -19.73
C LEU A 572 13.20 6.50 -20.89
N ILE A 573 14.50 6.29 -20.66
CA ILE A 573 15.52 6.48 -21.70
C ILE A 573 15.69 5.20 -22.50
N SER A 574 15.46 5.31 -23.81
CA SER A 574 15.64 4.21 -24.76
C SER A 574 16.79 4.42 -25.75
N ASP A 575 17.29 5.66 -25.89
CA ASP A 575 18.40 5.99 -26.78
C ASP A 575 19.70 6.17 -25.95
N PRO A 576 20.77 5.40 -26.24
CA PRO A 576 22.07 5.57 -25.59
C PRO A 576 22.63 7.00 -25.64
N ALA A 577 22.28 7.77 -26.68
CA ALA A 577 22.73 9.14 -26.86
C ALA A 577 22.17 10.10 -25.81
N GLN A 578 20.98 9.81 -25.26
CA GLN A 578 20.27 10.65 -24.28
C GLN A 578 20.82 10.51 -22.86
N ILE A 579 21.77 9.61 -22.61
CA ILE A 579 22.39 9.46 -21.29
C ILE A 579 23.32 10.66 -21.02
N ALA A 580 22.99 11.42 -19.98
CA ALA A 580 23.63 12.67 -19.62
C ALA A 580 24.88 12.46 -18.75
N ALA A 581 26.00 12.08 -19.38
CA ALA A 581 27.25 11.76 -18.67
C ALA A 581 28.16 12.96 -18.41
N ALA A 582 28.05 14.03 -19.21
CA ALA A 582 28.93 15.20 -19.14
C ALA A 582 28.37 16.29 -18.23
N GLY A 583 29.22 17.17 -17.69
CA GLY A 583 28.75 18.43 -17.08
C GLY A 583 28.39 19.48 -18.15
N PRO A 584 27.39 20.37 -17.93
CA PRO A 584 26.89 21.29 -18.96
C PRO A 584 27.83 22.47 -19.24
N VAL A 585 28.69 22.82 -18.27
CA VAL A 585 29.70 23.87 -18.39
C VAL A 585 31.08 23.36 -18.01
N ARG A 586 32.12 23.94 -18.63
CA ARG A 586 33.53 23.67 -18.32
C ARG A 586 34.27 24.96 -18.05
N ALA A 587 35.26 24.90 -17.15
CA ALA A 587 36.22 25.97 -16.94
C ALA A 587 37.49 25.66 -17.75
N THR A 588 38.03 26.66 -18.42
CA THR A 588 39.31 26.56 -19.14
C THR A 588 40.26 27.67 -18.66
N THR A 589 41.52 27.29 -18.47
CA THR A 589 42.58 28.24 -18.12
C THR A 589 43.18 28.84 -19.39
N SER A 590 43.35 30.15 -19.44
CA SER A 590 44.07 30.78 -20.55
C SER A 590 45.55 30.38 -20.56
N ILE A 591 46.07 30.04 -21.74
CA ILE A 591 47.50 29.70 -21.93
C ILE A 591 48.42 30.90 -21.69
N ASN A 592 47.88 32.12 -21.64
CA ASN A 592 48.61 33.34 -21.38
C ASN A 592 48.70 33.67 -19.88
N ASN A 593 48.09 32.87 -19.02
CA ASN A 593 48.19 33.06 -17.57
C ASN A 593 49.66 32.92 -17.15
N ILE A 594 50.11 33.83 -16.30
CA ILE A 594 51.48 33.91 -15.79
C ILE A 594 51.55 33.73 -14.27
N GLY A 595 50.41 33.78 -13.57
CA GLY A 595 50.29 33.32 -12.18
C GLY A 595 50.20 31.81 -12.07
N SER A 596 50.09 31.33 -10.83
CA SER A 596 49.93 29.91 -10.49
C SER A 596 48.54 29.60 -9.96
N VAL A 597 47.55 30.42 -10.33
CA VAL A 597 46.15 30.22 -9.95
C VAL A 597 45.55 29.08 -10.77
N GLU A 598 44.90 28.14 -10.07
CA GLU A 598 44.18 27.00 -10.63
C GLU A 598 42.67 27.18 -10.44
N VAL A 599 41.89 26.52 -11.30
CA VAL A 599 40.42 26.55 -11.27
C VAL A 599 39.90 25.12 -11.19
N THR A 600 38.92 24.88 -10.32
CA THR A 600 38.23 23.59 -10.29
C THR A 600 37.27 23.45 -11.46
N SER A 601 36.91 22.22 -11.80
CA SER A 601 35.75 21.99 -12.67
C SER A 601 34.50 22.66 -12.08
N PRO A 602 33.64 23.28 -12.90
CA PRO A 602 32.38 23.85 -12.41
C PRO A 602 31.47 22.79 -11.79
N THR A 603 30.84 23.14 -10.68
CA THR A 603 29.68 22.45 -10.11
C THR A 603 28.41 23.24 -10.43
N ILE A 604 27.29 22.54 -10.60
CA ILE A 604 26.00 23.17 -10.89
C ILE A 604 25.30 23.46 -9.57
N THR A 605 24.86 24.71 -9.39
CA THR A 605 24.14 25.18 -8.20
C THR A 605 22.70 25.54 -8.52
N ASP A 606 22.41 25.90 -9.78
CA ASP A 606 21.06 26.16 -10.28
C ASP A 606 21.01 25.82 -11.78
N ILE A 607 20.32 24.74 -12.14
CA ILE A 607 20.14 24.35 -13.54
C ILE A 607 19.14 25.26 -14.29
N LEU A 608 18.31 25.98 -13.55
CA LEU A 608 17.21 26.77 -14.08
C LEU A 608 17.64 28.18 -14.50
N ASP A 609 18.88 28.54 -14.20
CA ASP A 609 19.49 29.81 -14.59
C ASP A 609 19.59 29.87 -16.13
N GLY A 610 18.82 30.75 -16.75
CA GLY A 610 18.79 30.89 -18.21
C GLY A 610 20.13 31.31 -18.84
N ASP A 611 21.06 31.83 -18.04
CA ASP A 611 22.41 32.20 -18.47
C ASP A 611 23.46 31.11 -18.15
N LEU A 612 23.05 29.92 -17.68
CA LEU A 612 23.95 28.84 -17.21
C LEU A 612 25.07 28.53 -18.21
N THR A 613 24.74 28.46 -19.49
CA THR A 613 25.67 28.09 -20.56
C THR A 613 26.41 29.28 -21.17
N ARG A 614 26.09 30.50 -20.73
CA ARG A 614 26.67 31.74 -21.26
C ARG A 614 28.15 31.82 -20.92
N THR A 615 28.95 32.24 -21.90
CA THR A 615 30.40 32.29 -21.73
C THR A 615 30.82 33.47 -20.87
N VAL A 616 31.48 33.19 -19.75
CA VAL A 616 31.90 34.16 -18.75
C VAL A 616 33.40 34.04 -18.52
N ASP A 617 34.09 35.18 -18.49
CA ASP A 617 35.50 35.26 -18.15
C ASP A 617 35.67 35.77 -16.72
N VAL A 618 36.44 35.03 -15.91
CA VAL A 618 36.96 35.50 -14.63
C VAL A 618 38.35 36.08 -14.89
N PHE A 619 38.49 37.40 -14.76
CA PHE A 619 39.63 38.15 -15.24
C PHE A 619 40.28 38.98 -14.13
N PHE A 620 41.58 38.77 -13.91
CA PHE A 620 42.39 39.60 -13.03
C PHE A 620 42.85 40.85 -13.79
N ASP A 621 41.95 41.82 -13.95
CA ASP A 621 42.21 43.03 -14.73
C ASP A 621 43.39 43.84 -14.14
N PRO A 622 44.45 44.15 -14.92
CA PRO A 622 45.57 44.96 -14.48
C PRO A 622 45.21 46.39 -14.04
N THR A 623 44.02 46.88 -14.39
CA THR A 623 43.54 48.22 -14.05
C THR A 623 42.78 48.25 -12.71
N ASN A 624 42.43 47.09 -12.15
CA ASN A 624 41.71 46.96 -10.89
C ASN A 624 42.65 47.07 -9.67
N PRO A 625 42.11 47.31 -8.46
CA PRO A 625 42.89 47.24 -7.22
C PRO A 625 43.66 45.92 -7.10
N SER A 626 44.89 45.98 -6.58
CA SER A 626 45.72 44.78 -6.46
C SER A 626 45.05 43.71 -5.61
N GLY A 627 44.94 42.50 -6.15
CA GLY A 627 44.31 41.36 -5.47
C GLY A 627 42.81 41.24 -5.67
N THR A 628 42.22 41.89 -6.69
CA THR A 628 40.83 41.67 -7.10
C THR A 628 40.75 41.06 -8.50
N PHE A 629 39.57 40.51 -8.83
CA PHE A 629 39.20 40.07 -10.17
C PHE A 629 37.78 40.53 -10.50
N ASP A 630 37.46 40.53 -11.79
CA ASP A 630 36.11 40.73 -12.29
C ASP A 630 35.57 39.45 -12.90
N VAL A 631 34.24 39.35 -12.90
CA VAL A 631 33.50 38.34 -13.66
C VAL A 631 32.79 39.06 -14.78
N VAL A 632 33.11 38.74 -16.02
CA VAL A 632 32.69 39.48 -17.21
C VAL A 632 31.98 38.56 -18.19
N ASP A 633 30.83 38.98 -18.68
CA ASP A 633 30.20 38.30 -19.81
C ASP A 633 31.00 38.53 -21.10
N ARG A 634 31.43 37.44 -21.73
CA ARG A 634 32.34 37.54 -22.88
C ARG A 634 31.67 38.09 -24.14
N ALA A 635 30.38 37.85 -24.32
CA ALA A 635 29.66 38.27 -25.52
C ALA A 635 29.34 39.77 -25.53
N SER A 636 28.84 40.29 -24.40
CA SER A 636 28.44 41.70 -24.24
C SER A 636 29.54 42.59 -23.66
N GLY A 637 30.54 42.02 -23.00
CA GLY A 637 31.55 42.76 -22.24
C GLY A 637 31.03 43.34 -20.92
N THR A 638 29.83 42.95 -20.48
CA THR A 638 29.22 43.45 -19.24
C THR A 638 29.93 42.86 -18.03
N VAL A 639 30.33 43.70 -17.07
CA VAL A 639 30.86 43.25 -15.77
C VAL A 639 29.72 42.76 -14.90
N LEU A 640 29.71 41.47 -14.59
CA LEU A 640 28.71 40.78 -13.76
C LEU A 640 29.06 40.88 -12.27
N GLN A 641 30.34 40.78 -11.94
CA GLN A 641 30.88 41.05 -10.61
C GLN A 641 32.14 41.91 -10.76
N ASN A 642 32.22 42.97 -9.98
CA ASN A 642 33.27 43.98 -10.09
C ASN A 642 34.13 44.03 -8.82
N ASP A 643 35.45 44.07 -8.99
CA ASP A 643 36.46 44.21 -7.93
C ASP A 643 36.31 43.18 -6.80
N VAL A 644 36.03 41.92 -7.15
CA VAL A 644 35.87 40.84 -6.17
C VAL A 644 37.22 40.56 -5.52
N VAL A 645 37.29 40.65 -4.19
CA VAL A 645 38.52 40.43 -3.43
C VAL A 645 38.93 38.97 -3.51
N TYR A 646 40.12 38.69 -4.03
CA TYR A 646 40.67 37.36 -4.10
C TYR A 646 41.23 36.89 -2.75
N PHE A 647 40.95 35.63 -2.42
CA PHE A 647 41.70 34.86 -1.45
C PHE A 647 41.80 33.40 -1.93
N ASN A 648 42.86 32.70 -1.51
CA ASN A 648 43.06 31.30 -1.89
C ASN A 648 41.89 30.42 -1.40
N GLY A 649 41.23 29.73 -2.33
CA GLY A 649 40.03 28.92 -2.08
C GLY A 649 38.71 29.70 -2.22
N ILE A 650 38.70 30.89 -2.83
CA ILE A 650 37.47 31.62 -3.10
C ILE A 650 36.59 30.87 -4.08
N ASN A 651 35.29 30.81 -3.77
CA ASN A 651 34.27 30.30 -4.68
C ASN A 651 33.69 31.46 -5.49
N VAL A 652 33.68 31.30 -6.81
CA VAL A 652 33.01 32.21 -7.75
C VAL A 652 31.69 31.55 -8.14
N ASN A 653 30.58 32.18 -7.76
CA ASN A 653 29.22 31.76 -8.12
C ASN A 653 28.69 32.68 -9.19
N GLN A 654 28.33 32.16 -10.36
CA GLN A 654 27.77 32.96 -11.44
C GLN A 654 26.92 32.08 -12.35
N ASN A 655 25.79 32.61 -12.83
CA ASN A 655 24.89 31.93 -13.79
C ASN A 655 24.61 30.47 -13.39
N GLY A 656 24.17 30.21 -12.15
CA GLY A 656 23.84 28.85 -11.72
C GLY A 656 25.00 27.83 -11.64
N TRP A 657 26.26 28.24 -11.81
CA TRP A 657 27.44 27.39 -11.55
C TRP A 657 28.38 27.99 -10.50
N GLN A 658 29.20 27.13 -9.90
CA GLN A 658 30.27 27.49 -8.97
C GLN A 658 31.60 26.91 -9.44
N ILE A 659 32.66 27.72 -9.38
CA ILE A 659 34.06 27.27 -9.48
C ILE A 659 34.83 27.74 -8.25
N GLN A 660 35.91 27.05 -7.92
CA GLN A 660 36.85 27.49 -6.88
C GLN A 660 38.20 27.85 -7.50
N LEU A 661 38.75 28.97 -7.05
CA LEU A 661 40.08 29.44 -7.45
C LEU A 661 41.09 29.25 -6.32
N THR A 662 42.21 28.59 -6.61
CA THR A 662 43.30 28.34 -5.64
C THR A 662 44.64 28.79 -6.21
N GLY A 663 45.63 29.09 -5.36
CA GLY A 663 46.98 29.51 -5.79
C GLY A 663 47.24 31.01 -5.76
N ASP A 664 48.14 31.49 -6.61
CA ASP A 664 48.61 32.89 -6.63
C ASP A 664 48.35 33.54 -8.01
N PRO A 665 47.32 34.40 -8.14
CA PRO A 665 47.02 35.06 -9.40
C PRO A 665 47.96 36.24 -9.68
N ARG A 666 48.12 36.54 -10.96
CA ARG A 666 48.80 37.75 -11.45
C ARG A 666 47.86 38.55 -12.35
N ALA A 667 48.08 39.86 -12.39
CA ALA A 667 47.37 40.75 -13.30
C ALA A 667 47.51 40.26 -14.76
N GLY A 668 46.37 40.10 -15.44
CA GLY A 668 46.26 39.53 -16.78
C GLY A 668 45.82 38.06 -16.82
N ASP A 669 45.79 37.36 -15.68
CA ASP A 669 45.30 35.98 -15.64
C ASP A 669 43.79 35.93 -15.93
N THR A 670 43.36 34.95 -16.72
CA THR A 670 41.97 34.76 -17.14
C THR A 670 41.56 33.28 -17.09
N PHE A 671 40.32 33.04 -16.66
CA PHE A 671 39.64 31.76 -16.74
C PHE A 671 38.32 31.93 -17.48
N THR A 672 38.01 31.04 -18.40
CA THR A 672 36.74 31.09 -19.13
C THR A 672 35.86 29.94 -18.68
N VAL A 673 34.66 30.24 -18.18
CA VAL A 673 33.58 29.27 -18.05
C VAL A 673 32.69 29.36 -19.28
N GLN A 674 32.44 28.24 -19.93
CA GLN A 674 31.70 28.19 -21.19
C GLN A 674 30.87 26.92 -21.30
N ASN A 675 29.88 26.95 -22.20
CA ASN A 675 29.13 25.78 -22.61
C ASN A 675 30.06 24.61 -22.98
N ASN A 676 29.75 23.42 -22.47
CA ASN A 676 30.48 22.19 -22.71
C ASN A 676 29.94 21.38 -23.90
N ALA A 677 29.11 21.98 -24.75
CA ALA A 677 28.56 21.37 -25.96
C ALA A 677 29.66 20.68 -26.80
N GLY A 678 29.55 19.35 -26.95
CA GLY A 678 30.50 18.52 -27.70
C GLY A 678 31.64 17.88 -26.87
N ALA A 679 31.67 18.05 -25.55
CA ALA A 679 32.60 17.32 -24.67
C ALA A 679 32.12 15.89 -24.37
N VAL A 680 32.00 15.08 -25.43
CA VAL A 680 31.53 13.68 -25.37
C VAL A 680 32.42 12.76 -24.51
N ALA A 681 33.63 13.21 -24.15
CA ALA A 681 34.57 12.51 -23.29
C ALA A 681 34.51 12.96 -21.81
N ASP A 682 33.67 13.93 -21.47
CA ASP A 682 33.46 14.38 -20.09
C ASP A 682 32.56 13.38 -19.35
N ASN A 683 33.01 12.95 -18.17
CA ASN A 683 32.34 11.96 -17.32
C ASN A 683 31.89 12.53 -15.97
N ARG A 684 31.95 13.85 -15.76
CA ARG A 684 31.69 14.43 -14.44
C ARG A 684 30.31 14.09 -13.91
N ASN A 685 29.27 14.13 -14.75
CA ASN A 685 27.93 13.76 -14.32
C ASN A 685 27.77 12.25 -14.13
N ALA A 686 28.42 11.44 -14.98
CA ALA A 686 28.44 9.98 -14.80
C ALA A 686 29.08 9.57 -13.45
N LEU A 687 30.14 10.25 -13.02
CA LEU A 687 30.76 10.04 -11.70
C LEU A 687 29.82 10.45 -10.55
N LEU A 688 29.08 11.55 -10.70
CA LEU A 688 28.08 11.97 -9.70
C LEU A 688 26.93 10.97 -9.61
N LEU A 689 26.42 10.49 -10.74
CA LEU A 689 25.42 9.42 -10.79
C LEU A 689 25.93 8.13 -10.14
N ALA A 690 27.14 7.70 -10.46
CA ALA A 690 27.76 6.52 -9.85
C ALA A 690 27.93 6.69 -8.32
N SER A 691 28.23 7.90 -7.84
CA SER A 691 28.41 8.17 -6.41
C SER A 691 27.15 8.00 -5.57
N LEU A 692 25.96 8.04 -6.20
CA LEU A 692 24.68 7.82 -5.52
C LEU A 692 24.58 6.41 -4.89
N GLN A 693 25.34 5.43 -5.39
CA GLN A 693 25.43 4.09 -4.78
C GLN A 693 25.82 4.16 -3.29
N THR A 694 26.72 5.09 -2.95
CA THR A 694 27.31 5.23 -1.61
C THR A 694 26.81 6.45 -0.85
N THR A 695 25.97 7.28 -1.48
CA THR A 695 25.44 8.49 -0.88
C THR A 695 24.19 8.15 -0.08
N GLY A 696 24.09 8.67 1.14
CA GLY A 696 22.85 8.60 1.89
C GLY A 696 21.80 9.48 1.24
N VAL A 697 20.73 8.88 0.73
CA VAL A 697 19.63 9.58 0.03
C VAL A 697 18.28 9.34 0.70
N LEU A 698 18.22 8.41 1.64
CA LEU A 698 17.06 8.08 2.46
C LEU A 698 17.29 8.49 3.91
N ASN A 699 16.21 8.62 4.68
CA ASN A 699 16.24 8.87 6.12
C ASN A 699 17.06 10.14 6.48
N GLY A 700 16.67 11.26 5.89
CA GLY A 700 17.36 12.55 6.02
C GLY A 700 18.77 12.57 5.44
N GLY A 701 19.02 11.74 4.41
CA GLY A 701 20.33 11.63 3.75
C GLY A 701 21.36 10.77 4.49
N ASN A 702 20.91 9.85 5.35
CA ASN A 702 21.81 9.02 6.16
C ASN A 702 21.89 7.56 5.71
N THR A 703 20.98 7.11 4.85
CA THR A 703 20.85 5.70 4.44
C THR A 703 21.01 5.57 2.93
N THR A 704 21.86 4.64 2.48
CA THR A 704 22.04 4.32 1.05
C THR A 704 20.93 3.38 0.55
N PHE A 705 20.83 3.19 -0.78
CA PHE A 705 19.89 2.22 -1.36
C PHE A 705 20.11 0.80 -0.82
N GLU A 706 21.37 0.35 -0.78
CA GLU A 706 21.77 -0.96 -0.26
C GLU A 706 21.39 -1.13 1.22
N GLN A 707 21.65 -0.12 2.05
CA GLN A 707 21.32 -0.16 3.48
C GLN A 707 19.81 -0.20 3.71
N SER A 708 19.03 0.52 2.90
CA SER A 708 17.57 0.50 2.98
C SER A 708 17.02 -0.88 2.61
N TYR A 709 17.50 -1.48 1.52
CA TYR A 709 17.04 -2.80 1.09
C TYR A 709 17.44 -3.92 2.05
N THR A 710 18.69 -3.92 2.54
CA THR A 710 19.13 -4.87 3.58
C THR A 710 18.35 -4.70 4.88
N GLY A 711 17.98 -3.47 5.24
CA GLY A 711 17.10 -3.17 6.36
C GLY A 711 15.71 -3.80 6.20
N LEU A 712 15.10 -3.66 5.02
CA LEU A 712 13.82 -4.30 4.67
C LEU A 712 13.90 -5.82 4.80
N VAL A 713 14.87 -6.46 4.14
CA VAL A 713 15.07 -7.93 4.20
C VAL A 713 15.26 -8.40 5.64
N SER A 714 16.06 -7.66 6.43
CA SER A 714 16.26 -7.98 7.84
C SER A 714 14.98 -7.82 8.67
N SER A 715 14.17 -6.78 8.42
CA SER A 715 12.91 -6.56 9.14
C SER A 715 11.92 -7.69 8.87
N VAL A 716 11.75 -8.04 7.59
CA VAL A 716 10.91 -9.14 7.13
C VAL A 716 11.34 -10.46 7.77
N GLY A 717 12.63 -10.81 7.72
CA GLY A 717 13.14 -12.04 8.34
C GLY A 717 12.96 -12.08 9.87
N VAL A 718 13.09 -10.94 10.56
CA VAL A 718 12.85 -10.86 12.02
C VAL A 718 11.38 -11.10 12.35
N VAL A 719 10.44 -10.49 11.62
CA VAL A 719 9.00 -10.69 11.83
C VAL A 719 8.63 -12.15 11.56
N THR A 720 9.08 -12.73 10.44
CA THR A 720 8.80 -14.15 10.11
C THR A 720 9.32 -15.09 11.19
N GLN A 721 10.55 -14.89 11.67
CA GLN A 721 11.11 -15.72 12.73
C GLN A 721 10.38 -15.56 14.06
N GLN A 722 9.93 -14.34 14.40
CA GLN A 722 9.17 -14.08 15.60
C GLN A 722 7.80 -14.78 15.58
N VAL A 723 7.13 -14.79 14.43
CA VAL A 723 5.85 -15.48 14.24
C VAL A 723 6.03 -16.99 14.37
N LYS A 724 7.06 -17.58 13.76
CA LYS A 724 7.40 -19.01 13.92
C LYS A 724 7.57 -19.42 15.39
N ILE A 725 8.33 -18.64 16.15
CA ILE A 725 8.57 -18.91 17.57
C ILE A 725 7.26 -18.82 18.36
N ASN A 726 6.43 -17.80 18.08
CA ASN A 726 5.15 -17.63 18.77
C ASN A 726 4.19 -18.77 18.43
N LEU A 727 4.18 -19.26 17.19
CA LEU A 727 3.38 -20.39 16.75
C LEU A 727 3.74 -21.65 17.54
N GLU A 728 5.03 -22.02 17.61
CA GLU A 728 5.51 -23.20 18.35
C GLU A 728 5.11 -23.14 19.85
N VAL A 729 5.13 -21.94 20.43
CA VAL A 729 4.69 -21.73 21.82
C VAL A 729 3.18 -21.95 21.97
N GLU A 730 2.35 -21.37 21.10
CA GLU A 730 0.90 -21.53 21.16
C GLU A 730 0.44 -22.96 20.83
N GLU A 731 1.13 -23.67 19.92
CA GLU A 731 0.92 -25.10 19.65
C GLU A 731 1.18 -25.93 20.90
N SER A 732 2.28 -25.68 21.61
CA SER A 732 2.61 -26.37 22.86
C SER A 732 1.56 -26.12 23.95
N LEU A 733 0.98 -24.91 24.01
CA LEU A 733 -0.09 -24.57 24.94
C LEU A 733 -1.41 -25.28 24.58
N LEU A 734 -1.72 -25.35 23.29
CA LEU A 734 -2.88 -26.08 22.77
C LEU A 734 -2.78 -27.56 23.10
N ASP A 735 -1.64 -28.19 22.80
CA ASP A 735 -1.38 -29.61 23.09
C ASP A 735 -1.54 -29.90 24.59
N GLY A 736 -0.94 -29.07 25.45
CA GLY A 736 -1.10 -29.19 26.90
C GLY A 736 -2.55 -29.03 27.37
N ALA A 737 -3.36 -28.21 26.70
CA ALA A 737 -4.79 -28.06 27.00
C ALA A 737 -5.61 -29.28 26.52
N ILE A 738 -5.27 -29.85 25.36
CA ILE A 738 -5.86 -31.08 24.84
C ILE A 738 -5.54 -32.26 25.78
N GLU A 739 -4.30 -32.42 26.21
CA GLU A 739 -3.91 -33.47 27.16
C GLU A 739 -4.68 -33.38 28.49
N ARG A 740 -4.84 -32.15 29.01
CA ARG A 740 -5.69 -31.91 30.20
C ARG A 740 -7.14 -32.32 29.97
N ARG A 741 -7.70 -32.02 28.78
CA ARG A 741 -9.05 -32.44 28.42
C ARG A 741 -9.15 -33.96 28.41
N GLU A 742 -8.24 -34.64 27.73
CA GLU A 742 -8.22 -36.10 27.66
C GLU A 742 -8.12 -36.75 29.04
N SER A 743 -7.37 -36.15 29.97
CA SER A 743 -7.23 -36.67 31.34
C SER A 743 -8.53 -36.61 32.17
N VAL A 744 -9.42 -35.66 31.87
CA VAL A 744 -10.66 -35.42 32.63
C VAL A 744 -11.89 -35.98 31.89
N SER A 745 -11.98 -35.67 30.61
CA SER A 745 -13.13 -35.88 29.73
C SER A 745 -12.93 -37.00 28.73
N GLY A 746 -11.72 -37.52 28.56
CA GLY A 746 -11.40 -38.61 27.64
C GLY A 746 -11.95 -39.95 28.10
N VAL A 747 -12.19 -40.86 27.15
CA VAL A 747 -12.70 -42.21 27.42
C VAL A 747 -11.56 -43.16 27.79
N ASN A 748 -11.51 -43.58 29.05
CA ASN A 748 -10.56 -44.61 29.50
C ASN A 748 -11.17 -46.01 29.35
N LEU A 749 -10.66 -46.80 28.40
CA LEU A 749 -11.18 -48.14 28.09
C LEU A 749 -11.14 -49.11 29.29
N ASP A 750 -10.14 -49.01 30.16
CA ASP A 750 -10.04 -49.87 31.34
C ASP A 750 -11.11 -49.51 32.38
N GLU A 751 -11.36 -48.22 32.59
CA GLU A 751 -12.41 -47.73 33.49
C GLU A 751 -13.80 -48.07 32.95
N GLU A 752 -14.04 -47.85 31.65
CA GLU A 752 -15.30 -48.21 31.00
C GLU A 752 -15.52 -49.73 31.00
N ALA A 753 -14.48 -50.55 30.78
CA ALA A 753 -14.59 -52.01 30.86
C ALA A 753 -14.93 -52.48 32.28
N ALA A 754 -14.30 -51.90 33.30
CA ALA A 754 -14.62 -52.20 34.70
C ALA A 754 -16.06 -51.80 35.06
N ASN A 755 -16.51 -50.63 34.62
CA ASN A 755 -17.89 -50.16 34.78
C ASN A 755 -18.89 -51.07 34.05
N LEU A 756 -18.57 -51.50 32.83
CA LEU A 756 -19.39 -52.41 32.04
C LEU A 756 -19.60 -53.74 32.77
N ILE A 757 -18.53 -54.35 33.30
CA ILE A 757 -18.63 -55.59 34.09
C ILE A 757 -19.48 -55.36 35.35
N ARG A 758 -19.26 -54.26 36.06
CA ARG A 758 -20.02 -53.91 37.27
C ARG A 758 -21.51 -53.78 36.98
N TYR A 759 -21.88 -53.05 35.93
CA TYR A 759 -23.27 -52.86 35.54
C TYR A 759 -23.90 -54.15 34.98
N GLN A 760 -23.14 -54.97 34.25
CA GLN A 760 -23.60 -56.28 33.78
C GLN A 760 -23.92 -57.23 34.95
N GLN A 761 -23.05 -57.27 35.96
CA GLN A 761 -23.29 -58.08 37.17
C GLN A 761 -24.51 -57.60 37.94
N ALA A 762 -24.68 -56.29 38.12
CA ALA A 762 -25.86 -55.72 38.76
C ALA A 762 -27.15 -56.04 38.00
N TYR A 763 -27.14 -55.90 36.66
CA TYR A 763 -28.25 -56.23 35.80
C TYR A 763 -28.62 -57.73 35.86
N GLN A 764 -27.62 -58.63 35.82
CA GLN A 764 -27.82 -60.08 35.96
C GLN A 764 -28.35 -60.48 37.34
N ALA A 765 -27.91 -59.81 38.41
CA ALA A 765 -28.41 -60.07 39.75
C ALA A 765 -29.90 -59.69 39.86
N LEU A 766 -30.27 -58.52 39.36
CA LEU A 766 -31.66 -58.04 39.38
C LEU A 766 -32.58 -58.88 38.49
N SER A 767 -32.11 -59.35 37.33
CA SER A 767 -32.92 -60.18 36.43
C SER A 767 -33.25 -61.54 37.05
N ARG A 768 -32.31 -62.14 37.80
CA ARG A 768 -32.59 -63.35 38.61
C ARG A 768 -33.63 -63.08 39.70
N VAL A 769 -33.61 -61.91 40.35
CA VAL A 769 -34.62 -61.55 41.35
C VAL A 769 -36.00 -61.43 40.71
N VAL A 770 -36.10 -60.86 39.50
CA VAL A 770 -37.36 -60.82 38.74
C VAL A 770 -37.85 -62.23 38.39
N GLN A 771 -36.97 -63.11 37.90
CA GLN A 771 -37.32 -64.50 37.56
C GLN A 771 -37.83 -65.28 38.79
N VAL A 772 -37.11 -65.23 39.91
CA VAL A 772 -37.54 -65.89 41.15
C VAL A 772 -38.85 -65.29 41.68
N SER A 773 -39.03 -63.97 41.54
CA SER A 773 -40.29 -63.32 41.93
C SER A 773 -41.47 -63.78 41.07
N GLN A 774 -41.27 -63.98 39.77
CA GLN A 774 -42.27 -64.56 38.85
C GLN A 774 -42.57 -66.02 39.22
N GLU A 775 -41.55 -66.84 39.48
CA GLU A 775 -41.73 -68.25 39.90
C GLU A 775 -42.53 -68.36 41.21
N ILE A 776 -42.26 -67.47 42.19
CA ILE A 776 -43.02 -67.41 43.45
C ILE A 776 -44.46 -66.97 43.19
N PHE A 777 -44.67 -65.96 42.33
CA PHE A 777 -46.00 -65.46 42.01
C PHE A 777 -46.84 -66.52 41.28
N ASP A 778 -46.26 -67.19 40.28
CA ASP A 778 -46.88 -68.30 39.55
C ASP A 778 -47.14 -69.50 40.47
N SER A 779 -46.24 -69.80 41.40
CA SER A 779 -46.45 -70.85 42.41
C SER A 779 -47.61 -70.53 43.35
N LEU A 780 -47.76 -69.25 43.76
CA LEU A 780 -48.88 -68.81 44.60
C LEU A 780 -50.21 -68.78 43.85
N LEU A 781 -50.20 -68.41 42.56
CA LEU A 781 -51.39 -68.42 41.70
C LEU A 781 -51.86 -69.85 41.38
N ASN A 782 -50.94 -70.79 41.23
CA ASN A 782 -51.27 -72.21 41.03
C ASN A 782 -51.65 -72.93 42.34
N ALA A 783 -51.44 -72.31 43.51
CA ALA A 783 -51.76 -72.85 44.83
C ALA A 783 -53.14 -72.43 45.38
N VAL A 784 -53.88 -71.59 44.64
CA VAL A 784 -55.27 -71.19 44.89
C VAL A 784 -56.15 -71.78 43.81
#